data_AF-A0A922CIQ8-F1
#
_entry.id   AF-A0A922CIQ8-F1
#
_cell.length_a   1.000
_cell.length_b   1.000
_cell.length_c   1.000
_cell.angle_alpha   90.00
_cell.angle_beta   90.00
_cell.angle_gamma   90.00
#
_symmetry.space_group_name_H-M   'P 1'
#
loop_
_entity.id
_entity.type
_entity.pdbx_description
1 polymer ?
#
loop_
_entity_poly.entity_id
_entity_poly.type
_entity_poly.pdbx_seq_one_letter_code
_entity_poly.pdbx_strand_id
1 'polypeptide(L)'
;MKYLIIDFPSLTPTITTPDFISGSGYVKRLYPAPDVKWCVVQKEYQLIVPIEAAHLYDAVILWARAATAAMRAGLPPTDGATLIKLLRPTTYRSVQGFDVNMDTAGDAEGNFTVIGLVTDSHTPSGWSAAPVATFRYLNSTDLLPELIGANTISWIGGKPPAAEPACGFDGVKCSLPHDPGVLSAICAVTAAAILAVALLVRHYRYEQKLASVLWRIEAKDLTFITALNGINCDKIGLPQEMETRRAHTTIALYKGSIVAIKSLQKKSIDITRNIKKELKQIRELRHENLVAFVGVCVEAGSACIVSAYCSRGSLARVLADRDLHLDDMFVASLVADLLRGLIYLHDSTLVSHGNLTSSNCLVDSRWVLQIADYGLHTLKNGCTDAEDALRMERRMLWRAPELLRDPNPPTRGSQKGDMYSFGIILYEILGRNGPWGDTNLTNAEIIGRVRHPIGGVLFRPPLTNVKAHPAVLEVLKLCLSERPERRPDVRIAKLRLKQMHAGMKTNIFDNMLAMMEKYAMNLEVLVAAKTEQLMQEKRRTDELLNRMLPRTVAEALKRGERFQAESYDCVTIYFSDIVGFTKLAATNTPMQIVEILNDLYTCCDAIISYYNVYKVETIGDAYMVVGGLPERCARHAAEVASLALHVLDSVPKIPMRHMPASRLHIRIGIHSGQCAAGVVGVKMPRYCLFGDTVNTAARMESSGEPQKIHVSNDTYLLLKKHGGYHFRERGIVNIKGKGEMKTWWLVGEDHERRRNSFSRYQPGLDSIELENEPWRPPERSILNIRDRARLSCGSVSFGSALSSPGPPACACFVPPRDHHSAPVVSFCEE
;
A
#
# COMPACT_ATOMS: atom_id res chain seq x y z
N MET A 1 -33.84 -76.85 13.24
CA MET A 1 -33.96 -78.26 13.72
C MET A 1 -32.56 -78.84 13.74
N LYS A 2 -31.98 -79.36 14.82
CA LYS A 2 -32.52 -79.95 16.07
C LYS A 2 -31.53 -79.68 17.22
N TYR A 3 -32.04 -79.36 18.40
CA TYR A 3 -31.34 -79.63 19.67
C TYR A 3 -31.50 -81.12 20.00
N LEU A 4 -30.55 -81.73 20.70
CA LEU A 4 -30.87 -82.82 21.63
C LEU A 4 -29.86 -82.90 22.78
N ILE A 5 -30.44 -82.97 23.97
CA ILE A 5 -29.88 -83.09 25.33
C ILE A 5 -29.50 -84.55 25.61
N ILE A 6 -28.48 -84.80 26.45
CA ILE A 6 -28.33 -86.06 27.19
C ILE A 6 -27.85 -85.75 28.62
N ASP A 7 -28.59 -86.26 29.61
CA ASP A 7 -28.38 -86.16 31.07
C ASP A 7 -27.82 -87.51 31.58
N PHE A 8 -26.96 -87.51 32.62
CA PHE A 8 -26.60 -88.76 33.34
C PHE A 8 -26.56 -88.56 34.88
N PRO A 9 -27.03 -89.57 35.66
CA PRO A 9 -27.39 -89.45 37.08
C PRO A 9 -26.22 -89.67 38.06
N SER A 10 -26.44 -89.13 39.26
CA SER A 10 -25.58 -89.07 40.43
C SER A 10 -25.19 -90.42 41.06
N LEU A 11 -23.89 -90.61 41.27
CA LEU A 11 -23.32 -91.59 42.21
C LEU A 11 -22.23 -90.90 43.02
N THR A 12 -22.54 -90.55 44.27
CA THR A 12 -21.58 -90.12 45.28
C THR A 12 -21.01 -91.36 45.99
N PRO A 13 -19.67 -91.52 46.12
CA PRO A 13 -19.09 -92.42 47.10
C PRO A 13 -18.51 -91.64 48.27
N THR A 14 -19.07 -91.89 49.44
CA THR A 14 -18.57 -91.58 50.79
C THR A 14 -17.15 -92.11 51.01
N ILE A 15 -16.29 -91.24 51.56
CA ILE A 15 -14.95 -91.56 52.05
C ILE A 15 -15.06 -92.33 53.38
N THR A 16 -14.47 -93.51 53.42
CA THR A 16 -14.45 -94.42 54.59
C THR A 16 -13.38 -94.01 55.60
N THR A 17 -13.78 -93.77 56.85
CA THR A 17 -12.97 -94.04 58.05
C THR A 17 -13.21 -95.49 58.50
N PRO A 18 -12.32 -96.09 59.32
CA PRO A 18 -11.78 -97.43 59.11
C PRO A 18 -12.65 -98.53 59.72
N ASP A 19 -13.73 -98.90 59.03
CA ASP A 19 -14.37 -100.20 59.16
C ASP A 19 -14.44 -100.81 57.75
N PHE A 20 -13.50 -101.69 57.40
CA PHE A 20 -13.73 -102.93 56.63
C PHE A 20 -12.39 -103.54 56.19
N ILE A 21 -11.69 -104.05 57.19
CA ILE A 21 -11.09 -105.39 57.11
C ILE A 21 -12.22 -106.39 56.78
N SER A 22 -12.51 -106.64 55.50
CA SER A 22 -13.13 -107.90 55.02
C SER A 22 -13.46 -107.86 53.50
N GLY A 23 -12.42 -107.82 52.67
CA GLY A 23 -12.45 -108.63 51.45
C GLY A 23 -12.01 -110.05 51.84
N SER A 24 -12.96 -110.96 52.10
CA SER A 24 -12.63 -112.40 52.22
C SER A 24 -13.80 -113.36 52.47
N GLY A 25 -14.89 -112.92 53.13
CA GLY A 25 -15.77 -113.87 53.83
C GLY A 25 -16.95 -114.51 53.07
N TYR A 26 -17.61 -113.83 52.11
CA TYR A 26 -18.96 -114.25 51.66
C TYR A 26 -19.14 -114.51 50.15
N VAL A 27 -18.04 -114.70 49.43
CA VAL A 27 -17.96 -115.57 48.22
C VAL A 27 -18.19 -117.06 48.60
N LYS A 28 -18.95 -117.36 49.66
CA LYS A 28 -19.02 -118.70 50.27
C LYS A 28 -20.38 -119.16 50.84
N ARG A 29 -21.47 -118.38 50.75
CA ARG A 29 -22.73 -118.76 51.40
C ARG A 29 -24.06 -118.51 50.66
N LEU A 30 -24.03 -118.28 49.33
CA LEU A 30 -25.26 -118.27 48.49
C LEU A 30 -25.18 -119.13 47.21
N TYR A 31 -24.12 -119.93 47.02
CA TYR A 31 -24.25 -121.23 46.37
C TYR A 31 -23.56 -122.30 47.24
N PRO A 32 -24.23 -123.42 47.52
CA PRO A 32 -23.74 -124.50 48.36
C PRO A 32 -23.06 -125.58 47.49
N ALA A 33 -21.75 -125.74 47.64
CA ALA A 33 -21.03 -126.96 47.29
C ALA A 33 -19.74 -127.02 48.15
N PRO A 34 -19.29 -128.21 48.60
CA PRO A 34 -18.47 -128.34 49.80
C PRO A 34 -16.97 -128.07 49.55
N ASP A 35 -16.36 -127.41 50.54
CA ASP A 35 -14.92 -127.31 50.87
C ASP A 35 -13.98 -126.49 49.95
N VAL A 36 -13.77 -125.18 50.18
CA VAL A 36 -12.87 -124.55 51.19
C VAL A 36 -11.39 -124.94 50.98
N LYS A 37 -10.46 -124.03 50.67
CA LYS A 37 -9.86 -123.01 51.57
C LYS A 37 -9.47 -121.73 50.82
N TRP A 38 -9.79 -120.56 51.40
CA TRP A 38 -9.35 -119.25 50.92
C TRP A 38 -8.36 -118.65 51.93
N CYS A 39 -7.18 -118.23 51.46
CA CYS A 39 -6.24 -117.38 52.19
C CYS A 39 -6.58 -115.91 51.91
N VAL A 40 -6.76 -115.15 52.98
CA VAL A 40 -7.08 -113.71 52.95
C VAL A 40 -5.79 -112.93 53.06
N VAL A 41 -5.41 -112.23 52.00
CA VAL A 41 -4.35 -111.21 52.05
C VAL A 41 -5.07 -109.87 52.06
N GLN A 42 -5.16 -109.22 53.21
CA GLN A 42 -5.66 -107.85 53.30
C GLN A 42 -4.64 -106.91 52.68
N LYS A 43 -4.89 -106.48 51.44
CA LYS A 43 -4.29 -105.26 50.92
C LYS A 43 -5.24 -104.11 51.27
N GLU A 44 -4.85 -103.25 52.18
CA GLU A 44 -5.45 -101.93 52.34
C GLU A 44 -5.22 -101.16 51.04
N TYR A 45 -6.26 -101.06 50.22
CA TYR A 45 -6.26 -100.14 49.10
C TYR A 45 -6.55 -98.76 49.67
N GLN A 46 -5.49 -97.95 49.85
CA GLN A 46 -5.64 -96.50 50.01
C GLN A 46 -6.22 -95.98 48.70
N LEU A 47 -7.55 -95.82 48.66
CA LEU A 47 -8.23 -95.14 47.58
C LEU A 47 -7.85 -93.66 47.68
N ILE A 48 -6.86 -93.25 46.90
CA ILE A 48 -6.45 -91.85 46.80
C ILE A 48 -7.53 -91.15 45.98
N VAL A 49 -8.51 -90.57 46.69
CA VAL A 49 -9.53 -89.73 46.06
C VAL A 49 -8.83 -88.45 45.56
N PRO A 50 -8.85 -88.16 44.25
CA PRO A 50 -8.28 -86.93 43.72
C PRO A 50 -8.90 -85.72 44.43
N ILE A 51 -8.12 -84.68 44.65
CA ILE A 51 -8.57 -83.50 45.40
C ILE A 51 -9.76 -82.84 44.69
N GLU A 52 -9.80 -82.91 43.36
CA GLU A 52 -10.87 -82.41 42.50
C GLU A 52 -12.17 -83.20 42.70
N ALA A 53 -12.07 -84.52 42.87
CA ALA A 53 -13.24 -85.38 43.13
C ALA A 53 -13.84 -85.07 44.51
N ALA A 54 -12.99 -84.77 45.49
CA ALA A 54 -13.44 -84.34 46.80
C ALA A 54 -14.15 -82.97 46.77
N HIS A 55 -13.63 -82.01 46.00
CA HIS A 55 -14.29 -80.71 45.83
C HIS A 55 -15.62 -80.82 45.08
N LEU A 56 -15.70 -81.67 44.04
CA LEU A 56 -16.95 -81.92 43.33
C LEU A 56 -18.00 -82.56 44.24
N TYR A 57 -17.59 -83.52 45.07
CA TYR A 57 -18.47 -84.13 46.07
C TYR A 57 -19.05 -83.06 47.01
N ASP A 58 -18.21 -82.22 47.58
CA ASP A 58 -18.64 -81.16 48.51
C ASP A 58 -19.60 -80.18 47.83
N ALA A 59 -19.32 -79.76 46.59
CA ALA A 59 -20.17 -78.86 45.82
C ALA A 59 -21.57 -79.44 45.55
N VAL A 60 -21.64 -80.71 45.15
CA VAL A 60 -22.92 -81.40 44.88
C VAL A 60 -23.73 -81.56 46.18
N ILE A 61 -23.07 -81.90 47.29
CA ILE A 61 -23.72 -82.03 48.60
C ILE A 61 -24.27 -80.70 49.09
N LEU A 62 -23.52 -79.61 48.94
CA LEU A 62 -23.99 -78.27 49.29
C LEU A 62 -25.19 -77.87 48.44
N TRP A 63 -25.13 -78.04 47.12
CA TRP A 63 -26.26 -77.75 46.24
C TRP A 63 -27.50 -78.57 46.61
N ALA A 64 -27.35 -79.87 46.87
CA ALA A 64 -28.46 -80.75 47.24
C ALA A 64 -29.11 -80.32 48.56
N ARG A 65 -28.31 -79.90 49.55
CA ARG A 65 -28.82 -79.34 50.81
C ARG A 65 -29.61 -78.05 50.58
N ALA A 66 -29.08 -77.14 49.76
CA ALA A 66 -29.74 -75.88 49.41
C ALA A 66 -31.05 -76.10 48.67
N ALA A 67 -31.06 -76.99 47.66
CA ALA A 67 -32.24 -77.31 46.87
C ALA A 67 -33.33 -77.96 47.72
N THR A 68 -32.94 -78.84 48.65
CA THR A 68 -33.87 -79.44 49.61
C THR A 68 -34.46 -78.40 50.55
N ALA A 69 -33.66 -77.44 51.03
CA ALA A 69 -34.14 -76.33 51.84
C ALA A 69 -35.10 -75.41 51.07
N ALA A 70 -34.79 -75.08 49.81
CA ALA A 70 -35.65 -74.26 48.94
C ALA A 70 -37.01 -74.93 48.68
N MET A 71 -37.01 -76.23 48.34
CA MET A 71 -38.25 -76.98 48.13
C MET A 71 -39.11 -77.05 49.40
N ARG A 72 -38.49 -77.23 50.59
CA ARG A 72 -39.22 -77.20 51.87
C ARG A 72 -39.81 -75.82 52.18
N ALA A 73 -39.16 -74.75 51.74
CA ALA A 73 -39.66 -73.38 51.88
C ALA A 73 -40.71 -73.00 50.81
N GLY A 74 -41.11 -73.94 49.94
CA GLY A 74 -42.05 -73.68 48.85
C GLY A 74 -41.46 -72.84 47.71
N LEU A 75 -40.13 -72.68 47.66
CA LEU A 75 -39.40 -71.91 46.65
C LEU A 75 -38.90 -72.85 45.53
N PRO A 76 -38.90 -72.38 44.27
CA PRO A 76 -38.47 -73.20 43.14
C PRO A 76 -36.96 -73.50 43.22
N PRO A 77 -36.51 -74.78 43.17
CA PRO A 77 -35.09 -75.15 43.25
C PRO A 77 -34.30 -74.78 41.98
N THR A 78 -34.95 -74.23 40.96
CA THR A 78 -34.30 -73.76 39.72
C THR A 78 -33.70 -72.37 39.86
N ASP A 79 -34.07 -71.61 40.89
CA ASP A 79 -33.51 -70.26 41.11
C ASP A 79 -32.21 -70.33 41.92
N GLY A 80 -31.09 -70.28 41.20
CA GLY A 80 -29.75 -70.31 41.79
C GLY A 80 -29.46 -69.17 42.76
N ALA A 81 -30.06 -67.99 42.58
CA ALA A 81 -29.85 -66.87 43.51
C ALA A 81 -30.47 -67.16 44.88
N THR A 82 -31.64 -67.80 44.89
CA THR A 82 -32.31 -68.23 46.12
C THR A 82 -31.56 -69.38 46.80
N LEU A 83 -31.04 -70.35 46.02
CA LEU A 83 -30.21 -71.43 46.57
C LEU A 83 -28.94 -70.92 47.25
N ILE A 84 -28.24 -69.99 46.62
CA ILE A 84 -27.01 -69.39 47.17
C ILE A 84 -27.31 -68.60 48.45
N LYS A 85 -28.44 -67.88 48.51
CA LYS A 85 -28.85 -67.20 49.75
C LYS A 85 -29.11 -68.16 50.90
N LEU A 86 -29.69 -69.33 50.64
CA LEU A 86 -29.93 -70.35 51.67
C LEU A 86 -28.65 -71.04 52.14
N LEU A 87 -27.58 -71.00 51.35
CA LEU A 87 -26.27 -71.55 51.71
C LEU A 87 -25.43 -70.63 52.59
N ARG A 88 -25.78 -69.34 52.69
CA ARG A 88 -24.97 -68.33 53.37
C ARG A 88 -25.59 -67.87 54.69
N PRO A 89 -24.84 -67.81 55.80
CA PRO A 89 -23.56 -68.48 56.10
C PRO A 89 -23.78 -69.90 56.66
N THR A 90 -23.03 -70.90 56.18
CA THR A 90 -23.09 -72.28 56.71
C THR A 90 -21.70 -72.90 56.84
N THR A 91 -21.50 -73.70 57.89
CA THR A 91 -20.31 -74.54 58.08
C THR A 91 -20.60 -75.94 57.58
N TYR A 92 -19.68 -76.53 56.81
CA TYR A 92 -19.77 -77.93 56.43
C TYR A 92 -18.42 -78.62 56.58
N ARG A 93 -18.47 -79.90 56.91
CA ARG A 93 -17.29 -80.76 56.95
C ARG A 93 -17.03 -81.28 55.54
N SER A 94 -15.87 -80.92 54.98
CA SER A 94 -15.43 -81.43 53.69
C SER A 94 -15.20 -82.93 53.77
N VAL A 95 -15.41 -83.61 52.65
CA VAL A 95 -15.05 -85.03 52.52
C VAL A 95 -13.54 -85.27 52.75
N GLN A 96 -12.70 -84.24 52.57
CA GLN A 96 -11.26 -84.25 52.88
C GLN A 96 -10.96 -84.24 54.40
N GLY A 97 -11.98 -84.15 55.25
CA GLY A 97 -11.88 -84.35 56.70
C GLY A 97 -11.76 -83.08 57.53
N PHE A 98 -11.55 -81.92 56.90
CA PHE A 98 -11.48 -80.60 57.56
C PHE A 98 -12.82 -79.85 57.47
N ASP A 99 -13.08 -78.99 58.46
CA ASP A 99 -14.26 -78.14 58.50
C ASP A 99 -14.01 -76.86 57.69
N VAL A 100 -14.96 -76.52 56.82
CA VAL A 100 -14.95 -75.33 55.98
C VAL A 100 -16.10 -74.42 56.42
N ASN A 101 -15.78 -73.16 56.72
CA ASN A 101 -16.77 -72.14 57.02
C ASN A 101 -17.06 -71.35 55.75
N MET A 102 -18.34 -71.23 55.36
CA MET A 102 -18.75 -70.24 54.36
C MET A 102 -19.19 -68.96 55.03
N ASP A 103 -18.61 -67.85 54.58
CA ASP A 103 -18.91 -66.53 55.10
C ASP A 103 -20.27 -66.00 54.56
N THR A 104 -20.60 -64.76 54.92
CA THR A 104 -21.85 -64.10 54.46
C THR A 104 -21.85 -63.79 52.95
N ALA A 105 -20.68 -63.69 52.32
CA ALA A 105 -20.51 -63.54 50.88
C ALA A 105 -20.49 -64.89 50.14
N GLY A 106 -20.50 -66.01 50.86
CA GLY A 106 -20.48 -67.38 50.35
C GLY A 106 -19.11 -67.91 49.94
N ASP A 107 -18.04 -67.27 50.41
CA ASP A 107 -16.67 -67.70 50.19
C ASP A 107 -16.25 -68.71 51.28
N ALA A 108 -15.50 -69.74 50.87
CA ALA A 108 -15.05 -70.81 51.75
C ALA A 108 -13.73 -70.43 52.45
N GLU A 109 -13.76 -70.28 53.77
CA GLU A 109 -12.59 -69.98 54.60
C GLU A 109 -12.00 -71.26 55.22
N GLY A 110 -10.68 -71.45 55.08
CA GLY A 110 -9.92 -72.58 55.64
C GLY A 110 -8.65 -72.14 56.37
N ASN A 111 -8.12 -72.99 57.26
CA ASN A 111 -6.89 -72.72 58.01
C ASN A 111 -5.65 -73.14 57.19
N PHE A 112 -4.67 -72.24 57.02
CA PHE A 112 -3.46 -72.51 56.24
C PHE A 112 -2.22 -72.69 57.12
N THR A 113 -1.35 -73.64 56.78
CA THR A 113 -0.07 -73.87 57.50
C THR A 113 1.12 -73.57 56.58
N VAL A 114 2.10 -72.83 57.10
CA VAL A 114 3.35 -72.48 56.41
C VAL A 114 4.41 -73.52 56.73
N ILE A 115 4.98 -74.12 55.68
CA ILE A 115 6.09 -75.07 55.77
C ILE A 115 7.37 -74.34 55.35
N GLY A 116 8.41 -74.45 56.17
CA GLY A 116 9.69 -73.77 55.97
C GLY A 116 10.87 -74.72 56.10
N LEU A 117 12.02 -74.29 55.56
CA LEU A 117 13.27 -75.03 55.69
C LEU A 117 13.91 -74.72 57.05
N VAL A 118 14.14 -75.76 57.86
CA VAL A 118 14.72 -75.66 59.21
C VAL A 118 16.04 -76.43 59.25
N THR A 119 17.04 -75.95 59.98
CA THR A 119 18.30 -76.68 60.16
C THR A 119 18.05 -77.95 60.98
N ASP A 120 18.42 -79.08 60.42
CA ASP A 120 18.26 -80.39 61.05
C ASP A 120 19.60 -81.13 60.98
N SER A 121 20.21 -81.35 62.14
CA SER A 121 21.49 -82.03 62.26
C SER A 121 21.42 -83.52 61.91
N HIS A 122 20.22 -84.09 61.74
CA HIS A 122 20.02 -85.49 61.39
C HIS A 122 19.95 -85.75 59.87
N THR A 123 19.80 -84.71 59.04
CA THR A 123 19.87 -84.86 57.58
C THR A 123 21.29 -84.54 57.08
N PRO A 124 21.84 -85.29 56.10
CA PRO A 124 23.20 -85.07 55.60
C PRO A 124 23.40 -83.70 54.94
N SER A 125 22.31 -83.05 54.50
CA SER A 125 22.31 -81.67 54.01
C SER A 125 22.30 -80.63 55.12
N GLY A 126 21.98 -81.00 56.37
CA GLY A 126 21.83 -80.10 57.51
C GLY A 126 20.50 -79.35 57.55
N TRP A 127 19.53 -79.70 56.69
CA TRP A 127 18.24 -79.01 56.55
C TRP A 127 17.07 -79.99 56.31
N SER A 128 15.89 -79.71 56.86
CA SER A 128 14.64 -80.44 56.60
C SER A 128 13.43 -79.47 56.48
N ALA A 129 12.36 -79.90 55.80
CA ALA A 129 11.14 -79.09 55.65
C ALA A 129 10.14 -79.43 56.78
N ALA A 130 9.78 -78.44 57.59
CA ALA A 130 8.88 -78.59 58.73
C ALA A 130 7.87 -77.44 58.79
N PRO A 131 6.67 -77.64 59.38
CA PRO A 131 5.72 -76.55 59.60
C PRO A 131 6.32 -75.53 60.57
N VAL A 132 6.42 -74.28 60.13
CA VAL A 132 7.06 -73.19 60.89
C VAL A 132 6.07 -72.17 61.41
N ALA A 133 4.92 -71.99 60.76
CA ALA A 133 3.88 -71.04 61.17
C ALA A 133 2.49 -71.47 60.67
N THR A 134 1.42 -70.87 61.20
CA THR A 134 0.03 -71.17 60.80
C THR A 134 -0.78 -69.89 60.73
N PHE A 135 -1.58 -69.74 59.66
CA PHE A 135 -2.58 -68.69 59.54
C PHE A 135 -3.86 -69.15 60.23
N ARG A 136 -4.29 -68.38 61.24
CA ARG A 136 -5.52 -68.65 61.97
C ARG A 136 -6.27 -67.36 62.22
N TYR A 137 -7.57 -67.39 62.00
CA TYR A 137 -8.46 -66.34 62.48
C TYR A 137 -8.60 -66.47 63.99
N LEU A 138 -8.04 -65.51 64.74
CA LEU A 138 -8.11 -65.50 66.20
C LEU A 138 -9.46 -64.95 66.70
N ASN A 139 -10.10 -64.07 65.94
CA ASN A 139 -11.44 -63.52 66.18
C ASN A 139 -12.24 -63.49 64.87
N SER A 140 -13.54 -63.76 64.93
CA SER A 140 -14.44 -63.87 63.76
C SER A 140 -14.80 -62.53 63.09
N THR A 141 -14.24 -61.41 63.56
CA THR A 141 -14.54 -60.06 63.07
C THR A 141 -13.46 -59.45 62.19
N ASP A 142 -12.26 -60.05 62.16
CA ASP A 142 -11.16 -59.55 61.33
C ASP A 142 -11.17 -60.23 59.96
N LEU A 143 -11.07 -59.42 58.90
CA LEU A 143 -11.14 -59.86 57.49
C LEU A 143 -9.95 -60.72 57.04
N LEU A 144 -8.86 -60.76 57.80
CA LEU A 144 -7.63 -61.44 57.42
C LEU A 144 -7.11 -62.34 58.55
N PRO A 145 -6.65 -63.57 58.25
CA PRO A 145 -6.11 -64.46 59.26
C PRO A 145 -4.71 -63.98 59.69
N GLU A 146 -4.43 -63.98 60.98
CA GLU A 146 -3.10 -63.63 61.49
C GLU A 146 -2.14 -64.82 61.37
N LEU A 147 -0.90 -64.54 60.99
CA LEU A 147 0.18 -65.52 60.96
C LEU A 147 0.75 -65.72 62.36
N ILE A 148 0.44 -66.86 62.97
CA ILE A 148 0.96 -67.25 64.27
C ILE A 148 2.27 -68.01 64.05
N GLY A 149 3.36 -67.54 64.66
CA GLY A 149 4.68 -68.18 64.60
C GLY A 149 5.68 -67.57 63.60
N ALA A 150 5.42 -66.38 63.05
CA ALA A 150 6.26 -65.77 62.00
C ALA A 150 7.77 -65.64 62.33
N ASN A 151 8.14 -65.53 63.62
CA ASN A 151 9.52 -65.33 64.05
C ASN A 151 10.43 -66.56 63.90
N THR A 152 9.87 -67.75 63.66
CA THR A 152 10.65 -69.00 63.50
C THR A 152 11.12 -69.24 62.07
N ILE A 153 10.68 -68.41 61.11
CA ILE A 153 10.99 -68.57 59.69
C ILE A 153 12.41 -68.09 59.41
N SER A 154 13.30 -69.03 59.09
CA SER A 154 14.69 -68.73 58.72
C SER A 154 14.79 -68.30 57.25
N TRP A 155 15.02 -67.01 57.00
CA TRP A 155 15.19 -66.46 55.65
C TRP A 155 16.65 -66.54 55.20
N ILE A 156 16.90 -67.04 53.98
CA ILE A 156 18.24 -67.25 53.40
C ILE A 156 19.08 -65.93 53.33
N GLY A 157 18.43 -64.76 53.32
CA GLY A 157 19.07 -63.43 53.37
C GLY A 157 18.90 -62.65 54.67
N GLY A 158 18.45 -63.29 55.75
CA GLY A 158 18.22 -62.65 57.07
C GLY A 158 17.02 -61.71 57.16
N LYS A 159 16.30 -61.47 56.04
CA LYS A 159 15.07 -60.70 55.96
C LYS A 159 14.07 -61.39 55.01
N PRO A 160 12.75 -61.20 55.21
CA PRO A 160 11.76 -61.70 54.28
C PRO A 160 11.98 -61.09 52.88
N PRO A 161 11.89 -61.90 51.80
CA PRO A 161 11.96 -61.39 50.45
C PRO A 161 10.78 -60.44 50.17
N ALA A 162 10.98 -59.50 49.25
CA ALA A 162 9.93 -58.58 48.84
C ALA A 162 8.75 -59.36 48.23
N ALA A 163 7.52 -58.94 48.56
CA ALA A 163 6.29 -59.60 48.11
C ALA A 163 6.09 -59.58 46.59
N GLU A 164 6.74 -58.65 45.88
CA GLU A 164 6.71 -58.55 44.42
C GLU A 164 8.12 -58.14 43.91
N PRO A 165 8.63 -58.77 42.83
CA PRO A 165 9.87 -58.32 42.19
C PRO A 165 9.67 -56.94 41.54
N ALA A 166 10.74 -56.17 41.40
CA ALA A 166 10.69 -54.77 40.96
C ALA A 166 10.01 -54.54 39.59
N CYS A 167 9.97 -55.56 38.72
CA CYS A 167 9.32 -55.52 37.41
C CYS A 167 7.88 -56.08 37.37
N GLY A 168 7.34 -56.52 38.51
CA GLY A 168 6.11 -57.31 38.58
C GLY A 168 6.31 -58.73 38.01
N PHE A 169 5.51 -59.69 38.47
CA PHE A 169 5.67 -61.10 38.08
C PHE A 169 5.46 -61.35 36.58
N ASP A 170 4.62 -60.53 35.94
CA ASP A 170 4.31 -60.63 34.51
C ASP A 170 5.13 -59.66 33.64
N GLY A 171 6.11 -58.95 34.24
CA GLY A 171 6.94 -57.96 33.55
C GLY A 171 6.21 -56.65 33.18
N VAL A 172 4.96 -56.46 33.62
CA VAL A 172 4.12 -55.31 33.27
C VAL A 172 4.60 -53.99 33.91
N LYS A 173 5.40 -54.05 34.98
CA LYS A 173 6.01 -52.87 35.62
C LYS A 173 7.42 -52.56 35.09
N CYS A 174 7.90 -53.27 34.07
CA CYS A 174 9.11 -52.88 33.33
C CYS A 174 8.85 -51.67 32.43
N SER A 175 9.42 -50.51 32.73
CA SER A 175 9.57 -49.44 31.74
C SER A 175 10.69 -49.79 30.75
N LEU A 176 10.34 -50.11 29.50
CA LEU A 176 11.29 -50.22 28.38
C LEU A 176 12.04 -48.88 28.16
N PRO A 177 13.33 -48.89 27.78
CA PRO A 177 14.04 -47.68 27.39
C PRO A 177 13.61 -47.26 25.98
N HIS A 178 13.15 -46.00 25.87
CA HIS A 178 12.89 -45.22 24.66
C HIS A 178 11.94 -45.82 23.60
N ASP A 179 10.70 -45.31 23.57
CA ASP A 179 9.86 -45.34 22.37
C ASP A 179 10.61 -44.69 21.19
N PRO A 180 10.71 -45.35 20.01
CA PRO A 180 11.31 -44.75 18.81
C PRO A 180 10.56 -43.47 18.37
N GLY A 181 9.28 -43.32 18.74
CA GLY A 181 8.53 -42.07 18.56
C GLY A 181 9.09 -40.92 19.41
N VAL A 182 9.46 -41.16 20.67
CA VAL A 182 9.96 -40.11 21.58
C VAL A 182 11.39 -39.68 21.21
N LEU A 183 12.27 -40.63 20.86
CA LEU A 183 13.61 -40.28 20.39
C LEU A 183 13.57 -39.56 19.04
N SER A 184 12.68 -39.98 18.12
CA SER A 184 12.46 -39.25 16.86
C SER A 184 11.89 -37.84 17.09
N ALA A 185 11.02 -37.67 18.09
CA ALA A 185 10.43 -36.38 18.43
C ALA A 185 11.49 -35.44 19.04
N ILE A 186 12.36 -35.94 19.93
CA ILE A 186 13.46 -35.16 20.50
C ILE A 186 14.47 -34.78 19.41
N CYS A 187 14.83 -35.70 18.51
CA CYS A 187 15.71 -35.41 17.37
C CYS A 187 15.06 -34.41 16.39
N ALA A 188 13.77 -34.51 16.14
CA ALA A 188 13.04 -33.56 15.29
C ALA A 188 12.96 -32.17 15.93
N VAL A 189 12.70 -32.09 17.24
CA VAL A 189 12.64 -30.83 18.00
C VAL A 189 14.03 -30.18 18.09
N THR A 190 15.09 -30.96 18.34
CA THR A 190 16.45 -30.41 18.36
C THR A 190 16.94 -29.99 16.97
N ALA A 191 16.63 -30.75 15.92
CA ALA A 191 16.91 -30.36 14.54
C ALA A 191 16.13 -29.09 14.14
N ALA A 192 14.86 -28.98 14.53
CA ALA A 192 14.05 -27.78 14.32
C ALA A 192 14.59 -26.57 15.10
N ALA A 193 15.07 -26.77 16.33
CA ALA A 193 15.69 -25.73 17.14
C ALA A 193 17.03 -25.26 16.53
N ILE A 194 17.88 -26.18 16.08
CA ILE A 194 19.15 -25.86 15.39
C ILE A 194 18.87 -25.12 14.08
N LEU A 195 17.87 -25.57 13.31
CA LEU A 195 17.45 -24.89 12.09
C LEU A 195 16.90 -23.49 12.38
N ALA A 196 16.08 -23.33 13.42
CA ALA A 196 15.56 -22.03 13.84
C ALA A 196 16.68 -21.09 14.28
N VAL A 197 17.66 -21.56 15.08
CA VAL A 197 18.85 -20.77 15.47
C VAL A 197 19.69 -20.42 14.24
N ALA A 198 19.90 -21.35 13.30
CA ALA A 198 20.63 -21.09 12.07
C ALA A 198 19.91 -20.05 11.19
N LEU A 199 18.57 -20.12 11.10
CA LEU A 199 17.75 -19.14 10.39
C LEU A 199 17.76 -17.78 11.09
N LEU A 200 17.71 -17.73 12.43
CA LEU A 200 17.84 -16.49 13.20
C LEU A 200 19.23 -15.87 13.04
N VAL A 201 20.31 -16.67 13.08
CA VAL A 201 21.68 -16.20 12.83
C VAL A 201 21.84 -15.75 11.38
N ARG A 202 21.24 -16.45 10.42
CA ARG A 202 21.23 -16.04 9.01
C ARG A 202 20.46 -14.75 8.83
N HIS A 203 19.28 -14.62 9.43
CA HIS A 203 18.46 -13.42 9.43
C HIS A 203 19.22 -12.24 10.08
N TYR A 204 19.82 -12.46 11.24
CA TYR A 204 20.64 -11.46 11.93
C TYR A 204 21.87 -11.04 11.11
N ARG A 205 22.61 -11.98 10.51
CA ARG A 205 23.73 -11.68 9.60
C ARG A 205 23.26 -10.96 8.33
N TYR A 206 22.08 -11.30 7.82
CA TYR A 206 21.47 -10.65 6.66
C TYR A 206 21.09 -9.21 6.98
N GLU A 207 20.42 -8.97 8.11
CA GLU A 207 20.11 -7.64 8.65
C GLU A 207 21.38 -6.81 8.88
N GLN A 208 22.44 -7.40 9.43
CA GLN A 208 23.74 -6.72 9.57
C GLN A 208 24.37 -6.36 8.22
N LYS A 209 24.24 -7.22 7.20
CA LYS A 209 24.71 -6.93 5.84
C LYS A 209 23.91 -5.78 5.21
N LEU A 210 22.58 -5.79 5.33
CA LEU A 210 21.72 -4.68 4.89
C LEU A 210 22.09 -3.37 5.60
N ALA A 211 22.22 -3.41 6.93
CA ALA A 211 22.61 -2.26 7.74
C ALA A 211 23.98 -1.68 7.35
N SER A 212 24.90 -2.51 6.85
CA SER A 212 26.22 -2.09 6.39
C SER A 212 26.23 -1.38 5.03
N VAL A 213 25.13 -1.45 4.27
CA VAL A 213 24.98 -0.86 2.91
C VAL A 213 23.93 0.25 2.87
N LEU A 214 23.14 0.42 3.92
CA LEU A 214 22.07 1.41 4.02
C LEU A 214 22.46 2.83 3.55
N TRP A 215 23.68 3.28 3.83
CA TRP A 215 24.23 4.59 3.41
C TRP A 215 24.42 4.75 1.89
N ARG A 216 24.45 3.65 1.13
CA ARG A 216 24.65 3.66 -0.32
C ARG A 216 23.34 4.00 -1.02
N ILE A 217 23.37 5.03 -1.84
CA ILE A 217 22.25 5.45 -2.70
C ILE A 217 22.61 5.07 -4.14
N GLU A 218 21.64 4.53 -4.87
CA GLU A 218 21.80 4.23 -6.29
C GLU A 218 21.40 5.46 -7.11
N ALA A 219 22.14 5.77 -8.18
CA ALA A 219 21.91 6.99 -8.98
C ALA A 219 20.49 7.09 -9.54
N LYS A 220 19.89 5.94 -9.90
CA LYS A 220 18.49 5.86 -10.37
C LYS A 220 17.45 6.33 -9.35
N ASP A 221 17.77 6.31 -8.06
CA ASP A 221 16.86 6.74 -7.00
C ASP A 221 16.91 8.27 -6.79
N LEU A 222 17.87 8.96 -7.42
CA LEU A 222 18.04 10.41 -7.37
C LEU A 222 17.48 11.03 -8.65
N THR A 223 16.40 11.79 -8.49
CA THR A 223 15.83 12.57 -9.60
C THR A 223 16.25 14.03 -9.46
N PHE A 224 17.21 14.46 -10.29
CA PHE A 224 17.76 15.82 -10.24
C PHE A 224 16.72 16.85 -10.66
N ILE A 225 16.57 17.89 -9.86
CA ILE A 225 15.69 19.02 -10.16
C ILE A 225 16.59 20.09 -10.80
N THR A 226 16.84 19.93 -12.10
CA THR A 226 17.70 20.86 -12.84
C THR A 226 16.93 22.13 -13.18
N ALA A 227 17.49 23.29 -12.84
CA ALA A 227 17.09 24.55 -13.44
C ALA A 227 17.61 24.56 -14.89
N LEU A 228 16.69 24.37 -15.85
CA LEU A 228 16.74 24.58 -17.31
C LEU A 228 16.30 23.35 -18.12
N ASN A 229 15.26 23.61 -18.92
CA ASN A 229 14.65 22.85 -20.02
C ASN A 229 13.58 21.80 -19.68
N GLY A 230 12.35 22.31 -19.53
CA GLY A 230 11.24 21.81 -20.36
C GLY A 230 10.59 20.49 -19.98
N ILE A 231 10.60 20.08 -18.72
CA ILE A 231 9.78 18.94 -18.26
C ILE A 231 8.66 19.48 -17.37
N ASN A 232 7.42 19.19 -17.78
CA ASN A 232 6.17 19.53 -17.09
C ASN A 232 6.23 19.21 -15.60
N CYS A 233 6.26 20.26 -14.78
CA CYS A 233 6.19 20.20 -13.32
C CYS A 233 4.75 20.00 -12.79
N ASP A 234 3.78 19.69 -13.66
CA ASP A 234 2.36 19.56 -13.29
C ASP A 234 1.99 18.20 -12.66
N LYS A 235 2.92 17.24 -12.59
CA LYS A 235 2.65 15.89 -12.04
C LYS A 235 3.11 15.67 -10.60
N ILE A 236 3.80 16.62 -10.00
CA ILE A 236 4.25 16.55 -8.60
C ILE A 236 3.84 17.88 -7.99
N GLY A 237 2.83 17.89 -7.13
CA GLY A 237 2.24 19.09 -6.52
C GLY A 237 3.21 19.88 -5.63
N LEU A 238 4.23 20.46 -6.24
CA LEU A 238 5.18 21.38 -5.65
C LEU A 238 4.62 22.81 -5.76
N PRO A 239 4.65 23.61 -4.69
CA PRO A 239 4.22 25.01 -4.73
C PRO A 239 4.98 25.79 -5.82
N GLN A 240 4.25 26.43 -6.72
CA GLN A 240 4.75 27.08 -7.95
C GLN A 240 5.44 28.44 -7.69
N GLU A 241 6.02 28.67 -6.50
CA GLU A 241 6.75 29.89 -6.14
C GLU A 241 8.11 29.61 -5.49
N MET A 242 8.87 28.65 -6.03
CA MET A 242 10.32 28.63 -5.82
C MET A 242 10.99 29.40 -6.95
N GLU A 243 11.19 30.71 -6.76
CA GLU A 243 12.04 31.54 -7.62
C GLU A 243 13.39 30.84 -7.86
N THR A 244 13.54 30.32 -9.07
CA THR A 244 14.67 29.53 -9.58
C THR A 244 15.98 30.31 -9.74
N ARG A 245 16.09 31.51 -9.14
CA ARG A 245 17.32 32.32 -9.10
C ARG A 245 18.16 32.13 -7.84
N ARG A 246 17.72 31.31 -6.87
CA ARG A 246 18.26 31.33 -5.49
C ARG A 246 19.12 30.13 -5.06
N ALA A 247 19.24 29.05 -5.83
CA ALA A 247 19.99 27.84 -5.39
C ALA A 247 21.33 27.67 -6.14
N HIS A 248 22.44 28.03 -5.48
CA HIS A 248 23.80 27.63 -5.90
C HIS A 248 24.11 26.16 -5.55
N THR A 249 23.13 25.42 -5.03
CA THR A 249 23.24 24.04 -4.56
C THR A 249 22.38 23.12 -5.41
N THR A 250 22.98 22.06 -5.96
CA THR A 250 22.27 21.01 -6.68
C THR A 250 21.28 20.31 -5.76
N ILE A 251 20.02 20.23 -6.19
CA ILE A 251 18.93 19.58 -5.46
C ILE A 251 18.38 18.40 -6.26
N ALA A 252 17.93 17.37 -5.55
CA ALA A 252 17.27 16.22 -6.14
C ALA A 252 16.13 15.73 -5.23
N LEU A 253 15.27 14.88 -5.78
CA LEU A 253 14.24 14.17 -5.05
C LEU A 253 14.70 12.72 -4.84
N TYR A 254 14.72 12.29 -3.57
CA TYR A 254 15.02 10.93 -3.14
C TYR A 254 13.88 10.39 -2.28
N LYS A 255 13.24 9.30 -2.71
CA LYS A 255 12.08 8.69 -2.02
C LYS A 255 10.98 9.71 -1.65
N GLY A 256 10.71 10.67 -2.54
CA GLY A 256 9.70 11.71 -2.33
C GLY A 256 10.13 12.87 -1.42
N SER A 257 11.37 12.90 -0.92
CA SER A 257 11.92 14.01 -0.13
C SER A 257 12.97 14.79 -0.90
N ILE A 258 12.99 16.13 -0.76
CA ILE A 258 14.00 16.99 -1.37
C ILE A 258 15.32 16.84 -0.60
N VAL A 259 16.39 16.57 -1.32
CA VAL A 259 17.73 16.37 -0.79
C VAL A 259 18.73 17.31 -1.47
N ALA A 260 19.74 17.73 -0.71
CA ALA A 260 20.87 18.51 -1.21
C ALA A 260 21.97 17.56 -1.69
N ILE A 261 22.52 17.83 -2.88
CA ILE A 261 23.60 17.05 -3.47
C ILE A 261 24.88 17.87 -3.51
N LYS A 262 25.94 17.31 -2.94
CA LYS A 262 27.30 17.84 -3.01
C LYS A 262 28.19 16.88 -3.79
N SER A 263 28.55 17.28 -5.00
CA SER A 263 29.46 16.50 -5.86
C SER A 263 30.89 16.50 -5.31
N LEU A 264 31.54 15.34 -5.35
CA LEU A 264 32.95 15.12 -5.05
C LEU A 264 33.67 14.83 -6.37
N GLN A 265 34.49 15.78 -6.81
CA GLN A 265 35.32 15.64 -8.01
C GLN A 265 36.56 14.80 -7.66
N LYS A 266 36.47 13.47 -7.84
CA LYS A 266 37.61 12.55 -7.66
C LYS A 266 37.58 11.45 -8.73
N LYS A 267 38.72 11.27 -9.41
CA LYS A 267 38.89 10.31 -10.52
C LYS A 267 38.60 8.85 -10.14
N SER A 268 38.90 8.46 -8.90
CA SER A 268 38.47 7.20 -8.31
C SER A 268 38.35 7.34 -6.79
N ILE A 269 37.33 6.70 -6.19
CA ILE A 269 37.13 6.69 -4.74
C ILE A 269 37.07 5.23 -4.29
N ASP A 270 38.18 4.77 -3.71
CA ASP A 270 38.22 3.46 -3.06
C ASP A 270 37.61 3.57 -1.66
N ILE A 271 36.44 2.94 -1.49
CA ILE A 271 35.72 2.95 -0.21
C ILE A 271 36.38 1.96 0.76
N THR A 272 37.39 2.43 1.47
CA THR A 272 38.10 1.67 2.50
C THR A 272 37.20 1.31 3.68
N ARG A 273 37.58 0.29 4.47
CA ARG A 273 36.83 -0.14 5.66
C ARG A 273 36.62 0.99 6.68
N ASN A 274 37.58 1.91 6.80
CA ASN A 274 37.49 3.04 7.73
C ASN A 274 36.45 4.06 7.26
N ILE A 275 36.38 4.34 5.95
CA ILE A 275 35.36 5.21 5.36
C ILE A 275 33.96 4.60 5.54
N LYS A 276 33.80 3.28 5.37
CA LYS A 276 32.50 2.60 5.63
C LYS A 276 32.05 2.72 7.08
N LYS A 277 32.97 2.61 8.04
CA LYS A 277 32.67 2.80 9.47
C LYS A 277 32.24 4.24 9.75
N GLU A 278 32.94 5.23 9.19
CA GLU A 278 32.61 6.65 9.35
C GLU A 278 31.24 6.99 8.72
N LEU A 279 30.95 6.49 7.52
CA LEU A 279 29.66 6.65 6.84
C LEU A 279 28.50 6.05 7.65
N LYS A 280 28.70 4.88 8.25
CA LYS A 280 27.71 4.24 9.12
C LYS A 280 27.45 5.10 10.37
N GLN A 281 28.51 5.56 11.03
CA GLN A 281 28.40 6.41 12.22
C GLN A 281 27.65 7.71 11.94
N ILE A 282 28.00 8.41 10.85
CA ILE A 282 27.38 9.70 10.49
C ILE A 282 25.90 9.54 10.15
N ARG A 283 25.50 8.42 9.54
CA ARG A 283 24.09 8.13 9.25
C ARG A 283 23.25 7.88 10.52
N GLU A 284 23.87 7.34 11.57
CA GLU A 284 23.22 7.06 12.84
C GLU A 284 23.03 8.34 13.69
N LEU A 285 23.81 9.40 13.41
CA LEU A 285 23.64 10.69 14.09
C LEU A 285 22.36 11.39 13.64
N ARG A 286 21.44 11.60 14.58
CA ARG A 286 20.19 12.33 14.36
C ARG A 286 19.94 13.28 15.52
N HIS A 287 19.78 14.56 15.19
CA HIS A 287 19.49 15.62 16.15
C HIS A 287 18.80 16.77 15.43
N GLU A 288 17.93 17.53 16.12
CA GLU A 288 17.16 18.62 15.53
C GLU A 288 18.04 19.73 14.94
N ASN A 289 19.18 19.99 15.57
CA ASN A 289 20.18 20.99 15.16
C ASN A 289 21.36 20.39 14.37
N LEU A 290 21.24 19.18 13.82
CA LEU A 290 22.20 18.62 12.86
C LEU A 290 21.48 18.27 11.56
N VAL A 291 22.08 18.62 10.42
CA VAL A 291 21.53 18.23 9.13
C VAL A 291 21.66 16.72 8.97
N ALA A 292 20.54 16.05 8.70
CA ALA A 292 20.52 14.60 8.56
C ALA A 292 21.30 14.16 7.31
N PHE A 293 22.27 13.28 7.51
CA PHE A 293 22.99 12.62 6.43
C PHE A 293 22.15 11.47 5.87
N VAL A 294 21.89 11.50 4.56
CA VAL A 294 21.05 10.49 3.90
C VAL A 294 21.94 9.35 3.38
N GLY A 295 23.01 9.70 2.64
CA GLY A 295 23.91 8.71 2.07
C GLY A 295 24.91 9.27 1.07
N VAL A 296 25.59 8.35 0.37
CA VAL A 296 26.50 8.65 -0.74
C VAL A 296 26.06 7.87 -1.97
N CYS A 297 26.01 8.55 -3.10
CA CYS A 297 25.89 7.95 -4.41
C CYS A 297 27.30 7.84 -5.02
N VAL A 298 27.68 6.66 -5.50
CA VAL A 298 29.00 6.42 -6.13
C VAL A 298 28.74 5.85 -7.52
N GLU A 299 29.12 6.59 -8.55
CA GLU A 299 28.99 6.22 -9.95
C GLU A 299 30.38 6.28 -10.61
N ALA A 300 30.58 5.60 -11.74
CA ALA A 300 31.90 5.40 -12.33
C ALA A 300 32.65 6.74 -12.57
N GLY A 301 33.58 7.08 -11.66
CA GLY A 301 34.41 8.28 -11.72
C GLY A 301 33.87 9.53 -11.00
N SER A 302 32.73 9.46 -10.31
CA SER A 302 32.22 10.57 -9.48
C SER A 302 31.43 10.08 -8.25
N ALA A 303 31.54 10.77 -7.12
CA ALA A 303 30.70 10.49 -5.95
C ALA A 303 29.95 11.74 -5.49
N CYS A 304 28.75 11.56 -4.99
CA CYS A 304 27.89 12.63 -4.53
C CYS A 304 27.45 12.35 -3.10
N ILE A 305 27.66 13.32 -2.21
CA ILE A 305 27.13 13.29 -0.85
C ILE A 305 25.70 13.82 -0.88
N VAL A 306 24.79 13.09 -0.26
CA VAL A 306 23.37 13.41 -0.19
C VAL A 306 22.98 13.68 1.26
N SER A 307 22.47 14.88 1.53
CA SER A 307 21.98 15.30 2.84
C SER A 307 20.57 15.89 2.74
N ALA A 308 19.89 16.01 3.88
CA ALA A 308 18.62 16.73 3.93
C ALA A 308 18.78 18.17 3.41
N TYR A 309 17.76 18.66 2.69
CA TYR A 309 17.75 20.01 2.14
C TYR A 309 17.17 21.01 3.15
N CYS A 310 17.87 22.14 3.34
CA CYS A 310 17.42 23.26 4.15
C CYS A 310 17.00 24.42 3.24
N SER A 311 15.71 24.77 3.23
CA SER A 311 15.13 25.70 2.23
C SER A 311 15.60 27.14 2.33
N ARG A 312 16.04 27.62 3.50
CA ARG A 312 16.53 28.99 3.68
C ARG A 312 18.03 29.14 3.38
N GLY A 313 18.73 28.04 3.15
CA GLY A 313 20.16 28.04 2.82
C GLY A 313 21.07 28.21 4.03
N SER A 314 22.26 28.77 3.83
CA SER A 314 23.28 28.94 4.87
C SER A 314 23.07 30.19 5.72
N LEU A 315 23.51 30.15 6.97
CA LEU A 315 23.48 31.28 7.89
C LEU A 315 24.24 32.48 7.32
N ALA A 316 25.37 32.26 6.65
CA ALA A 316 26.10 33.32 5.96
C ALA A 316 25.23 34.12 4.96
N ARG A 317 24.32 33.43 4.25
CA ARG A 317 23.38 34.06 3.33
C ARG A 317 22.26 34.78 4.07
N VAL A 318 21.72 34.18 5.13
CA VAL A 318 20.69 34.78 5.98
C VAL A 318 21.18 36.09 6.61
N LEU A 319 22.43 36.12 7.06
CA LEU A 319 23.04 37.33 7.65
C LEU A 319 23.39 38.41 6.60
N ALA A 320 23.62 38.03 5.35
CA ALA A 320 23.88 38.97 4.26
C ALA A 320 22.62 39.70 3.78
N ASP A 321 21.44 39.14 4.04
CA ASP A 321 20.16 39.75 3.72
C ASP A 321 19.87 40.92 4.69
N ARG A 322 19.91 42.15 4.17
CA ARG A 322 19.68 43.36 4.96
C ARG A 322 18.20 43.65 5.18
N ASP A 323 17.31 43.06 4.39
CA ASP A 323 15.87 43.26 4.52
C ASP A 323 15.29 42.46 5.71
N LEU A 324 16.05 41.45 6.16
CA LEU A 324 15.69 40.60 7.28
C LEU A 324 15.98 41.30 8.63
N HIS A 325 14.91 41.65 9.34
CA HIS A 325 14.99 42.18 10.70
C HIS A 325 15.19 41.00 11.68
N LEU A 326 16.38 40.88 12.25
CA LEU A 326 16.69 39.88 13.28
C LEU A 326 16.75 40.65 14.59
N ASP A 327 15.76 40.43 15.44
CA ASP A 327 15.76 40.94 16.80
C ASP A 327 16.72 40.13 17.69
N ASP A 328 17.04 40.67 18.87
CA ASP A 328 17.96 40.02 19.82
C ASP A 328 17.47 38.63 20.24
N MET A 329 16.14 38.40 20.20
CA MET A 329 15.50 37.13 20.52
C MET A 329 15.78 36.08 19.47
N PHE A 330 15.61 36.42 18.20
CA PHE A 330 15.92 35.55 17.08
C PHE A 330 17.42 35.26 16.97
N VAL A 331 18.26 36.26 17.26
CA VAL A 331 19.71 36.05 17.36
C VAL A 331 20.03 35.06 18.48
N ALA A 332 19.40 35.20 19.65
CA ALA A 332 19.60 34.28 20.77
C ALA A 332 19.14 32.84 20.46
N SER A 333 18.06 32.66 19.69
CA SER A 333 17.59 31.34 19.28
C SER A 333 18.55 30.65 18.32
N LEU A 334 19.08 31.36 17.30
CA LEU A 334 20.10 30.83 16.39
C LEU A 334 21.36 30.39 17.15
N VAL A 335 21.82 31.21 18.11
CA VAL A 335 22.99 30.90 18.94
C VAL A 335 22.73 29.69 19.84
N ALA A 336 21.53 29.59 20.43
CA ALA A 336 21.14 28.46 21.25
C ALA A 336 21.09 27.14 20.45
N ASP A 337 20.55 27.18 19.24
CA ASP A 337 20.49 26.05 18.32
C ASP A 337 21.88 25.57 17.89
N LEU A 338 22.76 26.52 17.54
CA LEU A 338 24.16 26.21 17.21
C LEU A 338 24.87 25.52 18.38
N LEU A 339 24.67 26.00 19.61
CA LEU A 339 25.26 25.39 20.82
C LEU A 339 24.67 24.02 21.13
N ARG A 340 23.36 23.81 20.96
CA ARG A 340 22.73 22.48 21.13
C ARG A 340 23.29 21.48 20.12
N GLY A 341 23.41 21.87 18.85
CA GLY A 341 24.02 21.04 17.82
C GLY A 341 25.48 20.70 18.12
N LEU A 342 26.26 21.67 18.60
CA LEU A 342 27.67 21.48 18.91
C LEU A 342 27.89 20.58 20.14
N ILE A 343 27.07 20.73 21.20
CA ILE A 343 27.08 19.81 22.36
C ILE A 343 26.85 18.37 21.92
N TYR A 344 25.80 18.15 21.13
CA TYR A 344 25.47 16.81 20.64
C TYR A 344 26.62 16.22 19.80
N LEU A 345 27.25 17.04 18.96
CA LEU A 345 28.39 16.61 18.14
C LEU A 345 29.62 16.27 19.00
N HIS A 346 29.92 17.07 20.02
CA HIS A 346 31.03 16.85 20.94
C HIS A 346 30.86 15.59 21.81
N ASP A 347 29.63 15.27 22.19
CA ASP A 347 29.28 14.04 22.91
C ASP A 347 29.21 12.80 21.99
N SER A 348 29.11 13.01 20.67
CA SER A 348 29.03 11.93 19.69
C SER A 348 30.38 11.27 19.40
N THR A 349 30.37 10.16 18.65
CA THR A 349 31.58 9.43 18.23
C THR A 349 32.51 10.24 17.32
N LEU A 350 32.05 11.35 16.75
CA LEU A 350 32.87 12.25 15.94
C LEU A 350 33.76 13.15 16.79
N VAL A 351 33.36 13.44 18.04
CA VAL A 351 34.07 14.24 19.05
C VAL A 351 34.23 15.74 18.71
N SER A 352 34.44 16.09 17.44
CA SER A 352 34.59 17.48 16.97
C SER A 352 34.14 17.64 15.51
N HIS A 353 33.76 18.86 15.15
CA HIS A 353 33.30 19.20 13.81
C HIS A 353 34.46 19.45 12.85
N GLY A 354 35.50 20.15 13.29
CA GLY A 354 36.78 20.33 12.58
C GLY A 354 36.78 21.32 11.40
N ASN A 355 35.62 21.68 10.86
CA ASN A 355 35.46 22.70 9.82
C ASN A 355 34.18 23.56 10.00
N LEU A 356 33.95 24.06 11.21
CA LEU A 356 32.73 24.82 11.52
C LEU A 356 32.81 26.23 10.90
N THR A 357 31.80 26.61 10.11
CA THR A 357 31.71 27.94 9.46
C THR A 357 30.25 28.38 9.38
N SER A 358 29.98 29.68 9.17
CA SER A 358 28.63 30.18 8.93
C SER A 358 28.00 29.65 7.64
N SER A 359 28.82 29.20 6.68
CA SER A 359 28.34 28.52 5.46
C SER A 359 27.90 27.07 5.73
N ASN A 360 28.47 26.44 6.75
CA ASN A 360 28.11 25.07 7.18
C ASN A 360 26.98 25.05 8.22
N CYS A 361 26.51 26.21 8.69
CA CYS A 361 25.29 26.31 9.47
C CYS A 361 24.14 26.59 8.50
N LEU A 362 23.16 25.69 8.40
CA LEU A 362 22.01 25.82 7.51
C LEU A 362 20.74 26.12 8.31
N VAL A 363 19.74 26.69 7.65
CA VAL A 363 18.49 27.10 8.29
C VAL A 363 17.29 26.43 7.59
N ASP A 364 16.46 25.75 8.37
CA ASP A 364 15.19 25.12 7.97
C ASP A 364 14.13 26.19 7.61
N SER A 365 13.11 25.82 6.84
CA SER A 365 11.83 26.52 6.71
C SER A 365 11.24 27.03 8.03
N ARG A 366 11.45 26.31 9.14
CA ARG A 366 11.01 26.66 10.51
C ARG A 366 11.99 27.54 11.29
N TRP A 367 12.99 28.12 10.63
CA TRP A 367 14.02 28.97 11.26
C TRP A 367 14.89 28.28 12.33
N VAL A 368 14.94 26.94 12.33
CA VAL A 368 15.84 26.17 13.17
C VAL A 368 17.21 26.07 12.51
N LEU A 369 18.26 26.40 13.26
CA LEU A 369 19.63 26.27 12.77
C LEU A 369 20.13 24.84 12.92
N GLN A 370 20.69 24.30 11.84
CA GLN A 370 21.24 22.95 11.76
C GLN A 370 22.71 22.99 11.28
N ILE A 371 23.59 22.28 11.97
CA ILE A 371 24.99 22.15 11.57
C ILE A 371 25.10 21.09 10.47
N ALA A 372 25.73 21.45 9.35
CA ALA A 372 25.93 20.64 8.17
C ALA A 372 27.41 20.37 7.91
N ASP A 373 27.70 19.45 6.98
CA ASP A 373 29.05 19.12 6.52
C ASP A 373 30.01 18.60 7.62
N TYR A 374 29.47 18.07 8.71
CA TYR A 374 30.23 17.38 9.77
C TYR A 374 30.76 16.01 9.30
N GLY A 375 31.93 15.62 9.79
CA GLY A 375 32.56 14.33 9.48
C GLY A 375 32.99 14.16 8.01
N LEU A 376 33.25 12.91 7.61
CA LEU A 376 33.74 12.51 6.28
C LEU A 376 35.04 13.20 5.88
N HIS A 377 35.90 13.49 6.85
CA HIS A 377 37.15 14.23 6.61
C HIS A 377 38.09 13.48 5.67
N THR A 378 38.17 12.16 5.82
CA THR A 378 38.98 11.29 4.95
C THR A 378 38.42 11.23 3.53
N LEU A 379 37.11 11.21 3.37
CA LEU A 379 36.45 11.19 2.06
C LEU A 379 36.56 12.54 1.34
N LYS A 380 36.55 13.65 2.09
CA LYS A 380 36.65 15.02 1.57
C LYS A 380 38.10 15.46 1.26
N ASN A 381 39.11 14.84 1.87
CA ASN A 381 40.52 15.15 1.61
C ASN A 381 40.97 14.69 0.22
N GLY A 382 41.67 15.54 -0.55
CA GLY A 382 42.25 15.19 -1.85
C GLY A 382 41.44 15.59 -3.09
N CYS A 383 40.48 16.51 -2.98
CA CYS A 383 39.95 17.24 -4.14
C CYS A 383 40.97 18.31 -4.52
N THR A 384 41.54 18.21 -5.73
CA THR A 384 42.61 19.11 -6.21
C THR A 384 42.12 19.86 -7.43
N ASP A 385 41.59 21.07 -7.22
CA ASP A 385 41.35 22.06 -8.27
C ASP A 385 41.71 23.47 -7.75
N ALA A 386 42.04 24.40 -8.66
CA ALA A 386 42.44 25.77 -8.31
C ALA A 386 41.30 26.61 -7.71
N GLU A 387 40.03 26.37 -8.10
CA GLU A 387 38.86 26.97 -7.44
C GLU A 387 38.66 26.45 -6.00
N ASP A 388 39.08 25.21 -5.74
CA ASP A 388 39.09 24.64 -4.39
C ASP A 388 40.13 25.32 -3.50
N ALA A 389 41.21 25.89 -4.04
CA ALA A 389 42.22 26.60 -3.26
C ALA A 389 41.67 27.89 -2.62
N LEU A 390 40.98 28.74 -3.38
CA LEU A 390 40.32 29.94 -2.87
C LEU A 390 39.19 29.60 -1.88
N ARG A 391 38.45 28.52 -2.15
CA ARG A 391 37.41 28.01 -1.24
C ARG A 391 37.99 27.46 0.05
N MET A 392 39.15 26.81 -0.04
CA MET A 392 39.89 26.26 1.09
C MET A 392 40.52 27.38 1.93
N GLU A 393 41.06 28.41 1.30
CA GLU A 393 41.55 29.63 1.95
C GLU A 393 40.40 30.33 2.72
N ARG A 394 39.23 30.50 2.09
CA ARG A 394 38.06 31.07 2.77
C ARG A 394 37.67 30.26 4.02
N ARG A 395 37.68 28.92 3.96
CA ARG A 395 37.37 28.06 5.12
C ARG A 395 38.37 28.23 6.27
N MET A 396 39.61 28.63 6.00
CA MET A 396 40.62 28.86 7.04
C MET A 396 40.33 30.09 7.91
N LEU A 397 39.47 31.01 7.49
CA LEU A 397 39.12 32.23 8.26
C LEU A 397 38.49 31.93 9.63
N TRP A 398 37.78 30.80 9.76
CA TRP A 398 37.17 30.38 11.02
C TRP A 398 38.05 29.39 11.81
N ARG A 399 39.21 29.01 11.27
CA ARG A 399 40.09 28.00 11.88
C ARG A 399 40.93 28.62 13.00
N ALA A 400 41.06 27.87 14.09
CA ALA A 400 41.81 28.29 15.26
C ALA A 400 43.32 28.45 14.99
N PRO A 401 44.02 29.38 15.66
CA PRO A 401 45.43 29.70 15.39
C PRO A 401 46.37 28.50 15.58
N GLU A 402 46.13 27.63 16.56
CA GLU A 402 46.91 26.42 16.80
C GLU A 402 46.80 25.41 15.64
N LEU A 403 45.59 25.27 15.07
CA LEU A 403 45.35 24.39 13.92
C LEU A 403 45.85 24.98 12.61
N LEU A 404 46.06 26.31 12.55
CA LEU A 404 46.70 26.97 11.43
C LEU A 404 48.21 26.82 11.50
N ARG A 405 48.84 26.87 12.68
CA ARG A 405 50.30 26.73 12.84
C ARG A 405 50.81 25.31 12.64
N ASP A 406 50.01 24.32 13.01
CA ASP A 406 50.36 22.92 12.83
C ASP A 406 50.50 22.59 11.32
N PRO A 407 51.66 22.08 10.86
CA PRO A 407 51.84 21.67 9.47
C PRO A 407 50.99 20.45 9.09
N ASN A 408 50.54 19.64 10.07
CA ASN A 408 49.72 18.46 9.81
C ASN A 408 48.56 18.36 10.83
N PRO A 409 47.60 19.30 10.77
CA PRO A 409 46.54 19.40 11.76
C PRO A 409 45.68 18.13 11.77
N PRO A 410 45.16 17.71 12.94
CA PRO A 410 44.28 16.56 13.02
C PRO A 410 43.09 16.75 12.07
N THR A 411 42.83 15.75 11.24
CA THR A 411 41.80 15.82 10.19
C THR A 411 40.40 16.06 10.75
N ARG A 412 40.15 15.65 11.99
CA ARG A 412 38.90 15.86 12.75
C ARG A 412 38.86 17.19 13.52
N GLY A 413 39.94 17.96 13.51
CA GLY A 413 40.10 19.17 14.33
C GLY A 413 40.15 18.87 15.82
N SER A 414 39.74 19.83 16.63
CA SER A 414 39.65 19.69 18.09
C SER A 414 38.40 20.40 18.61
N GLN A 415 37.86 19.95 19.74
CA GLN A 415 36.70 20.60 20.39
C GLN A 415 36.99 22.08 20.71
N LYS A 416 38.20 22.39 21.16
CA LYS A 416 38.64 23.76 21.44
C LYS A 416 38.83 24.59 20.16
N GLY A 417 39.15 23.94 19.04
CA GLY A 417 39.15 24.55 17.72
C GLY A 417 37.73 24.95 17.27
N ASP A 418 36.75 24.07 17.47
CA ASP A 418 35.34 24.38 17.18
C ASP A 418 34.83 25.56 18.01
N MET A 419 35.26 25.68 19.28
CA MET A 419 34.89 26.81 20.13
C MET A 419 35.47 28.15 19.63
N TYR A 420 36.63 28.14 18.98
CA TYR A 420 37.15 29.32 18.30
C TYR A 420 36.30 29.68 17.07
N SER A 421 35.97 28.68 16.24
CA SER A 421 35.09 28.87 15.08
C SER A 421 33.71 29.39 15.48
N PHE A 422 33.15 28.87 16.58
CA PHE A 422 31.92 29.37 17.19
C PHE A 422 32.04 30.84 17.59
N GLY A 423 33.18 31.27 18.15
CA GLY A 423 33.44 32.67 18.48
C GLY A 423 33.36 33.59 17.25
N ILE A 424 33.95 33.18 16.13
CA ILE A 424 33.87 33.95 14.87
C ILE A 424 32.43 34.00 14.33
N ILE A 425 31.69 32.89 14.39
CA ILE A 425 30.27 32.85 13.98
C ILE A 425 29.41 33.72 14.91
N LEU A 426 29.67 33.70 16.21
CA LEU A 426 28.97 34.55 17.18
C LEU A 426 29.22 36.04 16.88
N TYR A 427 30.47 36.40 16.54
CA TYR A 427 30.80 37.75 16.07
C TYR A 427 30.03 38.11 14.78
N GLU A 428 29.95 37.19 13.82
CA GLU A 428 29.24 37.37 12.55
C GLU A 428 27.73 37.58 12.76
N ILE A 429 27.10 36.80 13.64
CA ILE A 429 25.67 36.94 13.98
C ILE A 429 25.38 38.28 14.65
N LEU A 430 26.23 38.70 15.61
CA LEU A 430 26.02 39.93 16.36
C LEU A 430 26.34 41.20 15.55
N GLY A 431 27.35 41.13 14.67
CA GLY A 431 27.87 42.28 13.93
C GLY A 431 27.30 42.45 12.52
N ARG A 432 26.80 41.38 11.88
CA ARG A 432 26.32 41.34 10.48
C ARG A 432 27.26 41.94 9.40
N ASN A 433 28.53 42.17 9.72
CA ASN A 433 29.54 42.71 8.81
C ASN A 433 30.54 41.62 8.37
N GLY A 434 30.09 40.35 8.31
CA GLY A 434 30.93 39.20 7.98
C GLY A 434 31.85 38.75 9.13
N PRO A 435 32.70 37.73 8.90
CA PRO A 435 33.45 37.04 9.96
C PRO A 435 34.58 37.87 10.59
N TRP A 436 35.12 38.86 9.87
CA TRP A 436 36.23 39.70 10.34
C TRP A 436 35.89 41.19 10.38
N GLY A 437 34.64 41.57 10.06
CA GLY A 437 34.20 42.96 9.96
C GLY A 437 34.71 43.66 8.70
N ASP A 438 34.60 44.99 8.69
CA ASP A 438 35.07 45.83 7.59
C ASP A 438 36.60 45.95 7.63
N THR A 439 37.30 45.08 6.91
CA THR A 439 38.77 45.09 6.79
C THR A 439 39.22 45.21 5.35
N ASN A 440 40.20 46.08 5.06
CA ASN A 440 40.83 46.21 3.75
C ASN A 440 41.89 45.13 3.47
N LEU A 441 41.98 44.10 4.31
CA LEU A 441 42.97 43.03 4.20
C LEU A 441 42.40 41.86 3.39
N THR A 442 43.26 41.21 2.62
CA THR A 442 42.91 39.96 1.92
C THR A 442 42.81 38.79 2.90
N ASN A 443 42.11 37.72 2.50
CA ASN A 443 41.95 36.53 3.35
C ASN A 443 43.32 35.92 3.72
N ALA A 444 44.26 35.84 2.78
CA ALA A 444 45.62 35.36 3.01
C ALA A 444 46.36 36.20 4.07
N GLU A 445 46.25 37.53 4.02
CA GLU A 445 46.88 38.42 4.99
C GLU A 445 46.28 38.26 6.39
N ILE A 446 44.94 38.14 6.47
CA ILE A 446 44.24 37.86 7.73
C ILE A 446 44.74 36.54 8.33
N ILE A 447 44.74 35.47 7.55
CA ILE A 447 45.22 34.15 7.98
C ILE A 447 46.69 34.22 8.40
N GLY A 448 47.52 34.94 7.64
CA GLY A 448 48.94 35.16 7.96
C GLY A 448 49.13 35.84 9.33
N ARG A 449 48.37 36.91 9.61
CA ARG A 449 48.43 37.65 10.89
C ARG A 449 47.90 36.85 12.08
N VAL A 450 46.92 35.96 11.86
CA VAL A 450 46.42 35.04 12.90
C VAL A 450 47.43 33.93 13.16
N ARG A 451 48.05 33.41 12.11
CA ARG A 451 49.08 32.36 12.20
C ARG A 451 50.32 32.87 12.92
N HIS A 452 50.79 34.07 12.59
CA HIS A 452 51.97 34.68 13.20
C HIS A 452 51.67 36.12 13.63
N PRO A 453 51.51 36.39 14.94
CA PRO A 453 51.29 37.73 15.44
C PRO A 453 52.46 38.67 15.09
N ILE A 454 52.17 39.79 14.44
CA ILE A 454 53.18 40.80 14.08
C ILE A 454 53.44 41.66 15.32
N GLY A 455 54.70 41.72 15.78
CA GLY A 455 55.09 42.53 16.93
C GLY A 455 54.44 42.09 18.26
N GLY A 456 53.99 40.84 18.38
CA GLY A 456 53.33 40.31 19.58
C GLY A 456 51.85 40.72 19.72
N VAL A 457 51.31 41.53 18.81
CA VAL A 457 49.90 41.94 18.81
C VAL A 457 49.04 40.85 18.16
N LEU A 458 48.11 40.30 18.92
CA LEU A 458 47.17 39.29 18.45
C LEU A 458 46.13 39.92 17.52
N PHE A 459 46.02 39.43 16.29
CA PHE A 459 45.00 39.88 15.35
C PHE A 459 43.67 39.16 15.60
N ARG A 460 42.60 39.92 15.89
CA ARG A 460 41.24 39.43 16.17
C ARG A 460 40.18 40.37 15.59
N PRO A 461 38.94 39.90 15.34
CA PRO A 461 37.86 40.77 14.88
C PRO A 461 37.59 41.92 15.87
N PRO A 462 37.34 43.15 15.37
CA PRO A 462 37.16 44.33 16.21
C PRO A 462 35.82 44.29 16.96
N LEU A 463 35.86 44.27 18.29
CA LEU A 463 34.64 44.19 19.12
C LEU A 463 33.94 45.54 19.35
N THR A 464 34.50 46.66 18.88
CA THR A 464 34.02 48.03 19.14
C THR A 464 32.62 48.31 18.58
N ASN A 465 32.23 47.64 17.50
CA ASN A 465 30.95 47.90 16.81
C ASN A 465 29.83 46.91 17.18
N VAL A 466 30.10 45.98 18.11
CA VAL A 466 29.16 44.90 18.46
C VAL A 466 28.30 45.31 19.66
N LYS A 467 27.01 45.55 19.43
CA LYS A 467 26.04 45.84 20.50
C LYS A 467 25.51 44.52 21.09
N ALA A 468 26.02 44.12 22.26
CA ALA A 468 25.57 42.92 22.96
C ALA A 468 25.75 43.04 24.49
N HIS A 469 25.04 42.21 25.25
CA HIS A 469 25.15 42.16 26.71
C HIS A 469 26.61 41.84 27.13
N PRO A 470 27.16 42.46 28.21
CA PRO A 470 28.57 42.29 28.60
C PRO A 470 29.01 40.84 28.76
N ALA A 471 28.16 39.98 29.33
CA ALA A 471 28.45 38.55 29.48
C ALA A 471 28.64 37.81 28.14
N VAL A 472 27.94 38.23 27.08
CA VAL A 472 28.09 37.67 25.73
C VAL A 472 29.45 38.07 25.15
N LEU A 473 29.83 39.33 25.33
CA LEU A 473 31.14 39.84 24.91
C LEU A 473 32.29 39.16 25.66
N GLU A 474 32.12 38.83 26.94
CA GLU A 474 33.10 38.04 27.69
C GLU A 474 33.25 36.62 27.14
N VAL A 475 32.15 35.92 26.86
CA VAL A 475 32.19 34.58 26.24
C VAL A 475 32.87 34.65 24.88
N LEU A 476 32.53 35.66 24.06
CA LEU A 476 33.15 35.89 22.76
C LEU A 476 34.67 36.09 22.87
N LYS A 477 35.14 36.93 23.81
CA LYS A 477 36.58 37.12 24.08
C LYS A 477 37.26 35.83 24.51
N LEU A 478 36.62 35.04 25.37
CA LEU A 478 37.16 33.75 25.83
C LEU A 478 37.25 32.73 24.70
N CYS A 479 36.24 32.66 23.82
CA CYS A 479 36.26 31.79 22.62
C CYS A 479 37.40 32.16 21.65
N LEU A 480 37.70 33.46 21.50
CA LEU A 480 38.77 33.97 20.64
C LEU A 480 40.17 33.92 21.30
N SER A 481 40.31 33.29 22.47
CA SER A 481 41.59 33.16 23.16
C SER A 481 42.64 32.44 22.32
N GLU A 482 43.88 32.94 22.38
CA GLU A 482 45.04 32.36 21.71
C GLU A 482 45.34 30.94 22.20
N ARG A 483 45.31 30.73 23.52
CA ARG A 483 45.56 29.44 24.16
C ARG A 483 44.28 28.57 24.16
N PRO A 484 44.31 27.33 23.64
CA PRO A 484 43.14 26.45 23.59
C PRO A 484 42.51 26.15 24.95
N GLU A 485 43.33 26.08 26.01
CA GLU A 485 42.89 25.71 27.36
C GLU A 485 42.05 26.80 28.02
N ARG A 486 42.25 28.07 27.62
CA ARG A 486 41.47 29.21 28.11
C ARG A 486 40.09 29.32 27.46
N ARG A 487 39.85 28.60 26.35
CA ARG A 487 38.54 28.61 25.69
C ARG A 487 37.54 27.79 26.51
N PRO A 488 36.31 28.29 26.69
CA PRO A 488 35.31 27.61 27.49
C PRO A 488 34.93 26.29 26.85
N ASP A 489 34.47 25.34 27.65
CA ASP A 489 33.73 24.19 27.12
C ASP A 489 32.36 24.64 26.59
N VAL A 490 31.82 23.93 25.59
CA VAL A 490 30.55 24.28 24.94
C VAL A 490 29.40 24.35 25.94
N ARG A 491 29.40 23.51 26.99
CA ARG A 491 28.37 23.50 28.04
C ARG A 491 28.45 24.77 28.91
N ILE A 492 29.67 25.21 29.22
CA ILE A 492 29.93 26.44 29.99
C ILE A 492 29.55 27.66 29.15
N ALA A 493 29.88 27.67 27.86
CA ALA A 493 29.49 28.73 26.94
C ALA A 493 27.96 28.86 26.87
N LYS A 494 27.23 27.74 26.73
CA LYS A 494 25.76 27.71 26.77
C LYS A 494 25.20 28.26 28.08
N LEU A 495 25.76 27.90 29.22
CA LEU A 495 25.30 28.39 30.52
C LEU A 495 25.44 29.92 30.64
N ARG A 496 26.59 30.48 30.23
CA ARG A 496 26.84 31.93 30.28
C ARG A 496 25.99 32.71 29.27
N LEU A 497 25.74 32.13 28.10
CA LEU A 497 24.90 32.74 27.06
C LEU A 497 23.38 32.63 27.34
N LYS A 498 22.95 31.92 28.39
CA LYS A 498 21.54 31.95 28.83
C LYS A 498 21.08 33.36 29.22
N GLN A 499 22.00 34.23 29.64
CA GLN A 499 21.68 35.63 29.95
C GLN A 499 21.16 36.41 28.73
N MET A 500 21.44 35.94 27.50
CA MET A 500 20.80 36.48 26.29
C MET A 500 19.27 36.30 26.28
N HIS A 501 18.75 35.35 27.05
CA HIS A 501 17.31 35.06 27.14
C HIS A 501 16.69 35.58 28.46
N ALA A 502 17.48 36.12 29.38
CA ALA A 502 17.01 36.54 30.69
C ALA A 502 16.12 37.79 30.56
N GLY A 503 14.81 37.63 30.82
CA GLY A 503 13.81 38.71 30.75
C GLY A 503 12.80 38.59 29.59
N MET A 504 13.03 37.70 28.62
CA MET A 504 12.23 37.61 27.38
C MET A 504 11.34 36.37 27.33
N LYS A 505 10.39 36.24 28.27
CA LYS A 505 9.66 34.99 28.49
C LYS A 505 8.44 34.71 27.59
N THR A 506 8.00 35.60 26.70
CA THR A 506 6.73 35.36 25.98
C THR A 506 6.69 35.73 24.49
N ASN A 507 7.63 36.50 23.95
CA ASN A 507 7.42 37.11 22.61
C ASN A 507 7.95 36.29 21.41
N ILE A 508 8.59 35.13 21.61
CA ILE A 508 9.19 34.35 20.51
C ILE A 508 8.11 33.67 19.65
N PHE A 509 7.13 33.06 20.32
CA PHE A 509 6.05 32.37 19.63
C PHE A 509 5.15 33.38 18.93
N ASP A 510 4.82 34.50 19.57
CA ASP A 510 3.92 35.51 19.00
C ASP A 510 4.51 36.21 17.77
N ASN A 511 5.81 36.54 17.76
CA ASN A 511 6.45 37.12 16.56
C ASN A 511 6.56 36.10 15.42
N MET A 512 6.83 34.82 15.72
CA MET A 512 6.85 33.77 14.71
C MET A 512 5.43 33.44 14.22
N LEU A 513 4.43 33.47 15.09
CA LEU A 513 3.01 33.25 14.77
C LEU A 513 2.50 34.39 13.90
N ALA A 514 2.81 35.65 14.23
CA ALA A 514 2.43 36.81 13.42
C ALA A 514 3.09 36.79 12.03
N MET A 515 4.35 36.37 11.94
CA MET A 515 5.00 36.13 10.65
C MET A 515 4.31 35.01 9.88
N MET A 516 4.01 33.87 10.53
CA MET A 516 3.35 32.73 9.89
C MET A 516 1.91 33.06 9.46
N GLU A 517 1.14 33.79 10.25
CA GLU A 517 -0.20 34.27 9.90
C GLU A 517 -0.15 35.22 8.70
N LYS A 518 0.79 36.18 8.68
CA LYS A 518 0.95 37.08 7.54
C LYS A 518 1.32 36.33 6.26
N TYR A 519 2.21 35.35 6.35
CA TYR A 519 2.55 34.49 5.22
C TYR A 519 1.37 33.60 4.80
N ALA A 520 0.63 33.04 5.74
CA ALA A 520 -0.54 32.20 5.48
C ALA A 520 -1.67 33.00 4.81
N MET A 521 -2.01 34.19 5.32
CA MET A 521 -3.01 35.08 4.71
C MET A 521 -2.61 35.50 3.30
N ASN A 522 -1.35 35.87 3.09
CA ASN A 522 -0.87 36.22 1.75
C ASN A 522 -0.97 35.04 0.78
N LEU A 523 -0.65 33.83 1.26
CA LEU A 523 -0.76 32.62 0.46
C LEU A 523 -2.23 32.28 0.17
N GLU A 524 -3.14 32.44 1.13
CA GLU A 524 -4.57 32.24 0.92
C GLU A 524 -5.14 33.21 -0.12
N VAL A 525 -4.77 34.48 -0.07
CA VAL A 525 -5.15 35.48 -1.08
C VAL A 525 -4.63 35.09 -2.46
N LEU A 526 -3.37 34.66 -2.55
CA LEU A 526 -2.77 34.24 -3.81
C LEU A 526 -3.44 32.97 -4.36
N VAL A 527 -3.68 31.98 -3.50
CA VAL A 527 -4.37 30.73 -3.86
C VAL A 527 -5.79 31.06 -4.34
N ALA A 528 -6.53 31.92 -3.61
CA ALA A 528 -7.87 32.35 -4.00
C ALA A 528 -7.88 33.03 -5.38
N ALA A 529 -6.95 33.97 -5.61
CA ALA A 529 -6.79 34.63 -6.90
C ALA A 529 -6.45 33.64 -8.03
N LYS A 530 -5.58 32.66 -7.75
CA LYS A 530 -5.20 31.63 -8.73
C LYS A 530 -6.34 30.66 -9.02
N THR A 531 -7.11 30.27 -8.00
CA THR A 531 -8.30 29.43 -8.17
C THR A 531 -9.38 30.12 -8.98
N GLU A 532 -9.58 31.44 -8.80
CA GLU A 532 -10.55 32.21 -9.60
C GLU A 532 -10.11 32.27 -11.07
N GLN A 533 -8.82 32.54 -11.34
CA GLN A 533 -8.28 32.49 -12.70
C GLN A 533 -8.48 31.11 -13.35
N LEU A 534 -8.21 30.04 -12.60
CA LEU A 534 -8.40 28.67 -13.07
C LEU A 534 -9.87 28.37 -13.36
N MET A 535 -10.80 28.85 -12.52
CA MET A 535 -12.24 28.69 -12.75
C MET A 535 -12.70 29.43 -14.01
N GLN A 536 -12.22 30.65 -14.24
CA GLN A 536 -12.53 31.42 -15.44
C GLN A 536 -11.98 30.75 -16.71
N GLU A 537 -10.75 30.26 -16.67
CA GLU A 537 -10.13 29.54 -17.79
C GLU A 537 -10.86 28.22 -18.07
N LYS A 538 -11.21 27.46 -17.03
CA LYS A 538 -12.03 26.25 -17.15
C LYS A 538 -13.38 26.55 -17.80
N ARG A 539 -14.06 27.63 -17.39
CA ARG A 539 -15.35 28.04 -17.95
C ARG A 539 -15.23 28.37 -19.45
N ARG A 540 -14.19 29.10 -19.86
CA ARG A 540 -13.94 29.43 -21.28
C ARG A 540 -13.68 28.18 -22.12
N THR A 541 -12.87 27.26 -21.61
CA THR A 541 -12.57 25.98 -22.28
C THR A 541 -13.82 25.11 -22.40
N ASP A 542 -14.65 25.06 -21.35
CA ASP A 542 -15.91 24.32 -21.34
C ASP A 542 -16.93 24.87 -22.34
N GLU A 543 -17.05 26.20 -22.44
CA GLU A 543 -17.89 26.87 -23.43
C GLU A 543 -17.41 26.60 -24.86
N LEU A 544 -16.10 26.64 -25.10
CA LEU A 544 -15.52 26.34 -26.42
C LEU A 544 -15.75 24.88 -26.82
N LEU A 545 -15.57 23.94 -25.89
CA LEU A 545 -15.78 22.52 -26.15
C LEU A 545 -17.24 22.22 -26.51
N ASN A 546 -18.18 22.83 -25.78
CA ASN A 546 -19.62 22.70 -26.04
C ASN A 546 -20.09 23.37 -27.34
N ARG A 547 -19.29 24.28 -27.91
CA ARG A 547 -19.54 24.85 -29.25
C ARG A 547 -19.07 23.93 -30.38
N MET A 548 -18.06 23.10 -30.12
CA MET A 548 -17.46 22.20 -31.12
C MET A 548 -18.12 20.82 -31.13
N LEU A 549 -18.60 20.35 -29.98
CA LEU A 549 -19.16 19.02 -29.80
C LEU A 549 -20.52 19.08 -29.09
N PRO A 550 -21.41 18.11 -29.30
CA PRO A 550 -22.63 17.99 -28.51
C PRO A 550 -22.30 17.83 -27.01
N ARG A 551 -23.14 18.40 -26.14
CA ARG A 551 -22.92 18.40 -24.68
C ARG A 551 -22.67 17.01 -24.10
N THR A 552 -23.48 16.02 -24.48
CA THR A 552 -23.35 14.63 -24.03
C THR A 552 -21.97 14.03 -24.35
N VAL A 553 -21.46 14.31 -25.55
CA VAL A 553 -20.14 13.87 -26.02
C VAL A 553 -19.02 14.65 -25.32
N ALA A 554 -19.17 15.97 -25.19
CA ALA A 554 -18.21 16.84 -24.51
C ALA A 554 -18.02 16.44 -23.04
N GLU A 555 -19.10 16.12 -22.33
CA GLU A 555 -19.05 15.67 -20.94
C GLU A 555 -18.39 14.30 -20.79
N ALA A 556 -18.67 13.35 -21.68
CA ALA A 556 -17.99 12.05 -21.70
C ALA A 556 -16.47 12.22 -21.90
N LEU A 557 -16.06 13.09 -22.84
CA LEU A 557 -14.65 13.41 -23.05
C LEU A 557 -14.01 14.09 -21.84
N LYS A 558 -14.72 14.99 -21.14
CA LYS A 558 -14.25 15.62 -19.90
C LYS A 558 -14.02 14.60 -18.78
N ARG A 559 -14.82 13.52 -18.73
CA ARG A 559 -14.62 12.40 -17.79
C ARG A 559 -13.48 11.46 -18.19
N GLY A 560 -12.85 11.68 -19.34
CA GLY A 560 -11.81 10.80 -19.87
C GLY A 560 -12.35 9.49 -20.45
N GLU A 561 -13.66 9.41 -20.68
CA GLU A 561 -14.29 8.24 -21.29
C GLU A 561 -13.97 8.21 -22.79
N ARG A 562 -13.65 7.03 -23.31
CA ARG A 562 -13.52 6.84 -24.76
C ARG A 562 -14.93 6.78 -25.35
N PHE A 563 -15.28 7.76 -26.18
CA PHE A 563 -16.57 7.77 -26.87
C PHE A 563 -16.60 6.66 -27.94
N GLN A 564 -17.43 5.64 -27.73
CA GLN A 564 -17.63 4.54 -28.70
C GLN A 564 -18.68 4.94 -29.72
N ALA A 565 -18.54 4.46 -30.96
CA ALA A 565 -19.55 4.68 -32.00
C ALA A 565 -20.86 3.99 -31.61
N GLU A 566 -21.98 4.70 -31.71
CA GLU A 566 -23.33 4.20 -31.42
C GLU A 566 -24.12 4.02 -32.73
N SER A 567 -24.92 2.96 -32.80
CA SER A 567 -25.86 2.74 -33.90
C SER A 567 -27.25 3.26 -33.53
N TYR A 568 -27.82 4.06 -34.41
CA TYR A 568 -29.16 4.63 -34.30
C TYR A 568 -30.09 3.99 -35.32
N ASP A 569 -31.23 3.48 -34.87
CA ASP A 569 -32.18 2.71 -35.69
C ASP A 569 -32.87 3.59 -36.74
N CYS A 570 -33.18 4.84 -36.40
CA CYS A 570 -33.77 5.81 -37.30
C CYS A 570 -33.36 7.23 -36.92
N VAL A 571 -32.78 7.95 -37.87
CA VAL A 571 -32.47 9.38 -37.77
C VAL A 571 -32.99 10.08 -39.02
N THR A 572 -33.24 11.39 -38.96
CA THR A 572 -33.59 12.17 -40.15
C THR A 572 -32.47 13.13 -40.49
N ILE A 573 -31.94 13.02 -41.71
CA ILE A 573 -30.84 13.83 -42.21
C ILE A 573 -31.39 14.85 -43.19
N TYR A 574 -30.96 16.09 -43.00
CA TYR A 574 -31.19 17.25 -43.86
C TYR A 574 -29.88 17.60 -44.56
N PHE A 575 -29.95 17.77 -45.88
CA PHE A 575 -28.91 18.37 -46.70
C PHE A 575 -29.50 19.56 -47.45
N SER A 576 -28.78 20.68 -47.47
CA SER A 576 -29.10 21.78 -48.37
C SER A 576 -27.90 22.25 -49.13
N ASP A 577 -28.14 22.71 -50.35
CA ASP A 577 -27.11 23.21 -51.26
C ASP A 577 -27.55 24.55 -51.89
N ILE A 578 -26.59 25.38 -52.25
CA ILE A 578 -26.84 26.68 -52.88
C ILE A 578 -26.96 26.48 -54.39
N VAL A 579 -28.11 26.86 -54.94
CA VAL A 579 -28.37 26.71 -56.37
C VAL A 579 -27.45 27.64 -57.17
N GLY A 580 -26.58 27.05 -57.99
CA GLY A 580 -25.65 27.80 -58.84
C GLY A 580 -24.40 28.32 -58.13
N PHE A 581 -24.04 27.76 -56.97
CA PHE A 581 -22.85 28.16 -56.22
C PHE A 581 -21.57 28.15 -57.04
N THR A 582 -21.33 27.16 -57.89
CA THR A 582 -20.13 27.11 -58.73
C THR A 582 -20.00 28.35 -59.63
N LYS A 583 -21.12 28.85 -60.18
CA LYS A 583 -21.14 30.08 -60.98
C LYS A 583 -20.91 31.31 -60.11
N LEU A 584 -21.50 31.31 -58.91
CA LEU A 584 -21.36 32.39 -57.93
C LEU A 584 -19.89 32.49 -57.44
N ALA A 585 -19.25 31.36 -57.14
CA ALA A 585 -17.84 31.25 -56.78
C ALA A 585 -16.88 31.65 -57.91
N ALA A 586 -17.24 31.38 -59.17
CA ALA A 586 -16.45 31.81 -60.33
C ALA A 586 -16.53 33.32 -60.61
N THR A 587 -17.64 33.98 -60.21
CA THR A 587 -17.90 35.39 -60.52
C THR A 587 -17.48 36.35 -59.39
N ASN A 588 -17.43 35.89 -58.14
CA ASN A 588 -17.13 36.72 -56.97
C ASN A 588 -15.73 36.44 -56.41
N THR A 589 -15.18 37.40 -55.68
CA THR A 589 -13.90 37.21 -54.99
C THR A 589 -14.05 36.22 -53.82
N PRO A 590 -12.99 35.47 -53.44
CA PRO A 590 -13.06 34.53 -52.32
C PRO A 590 -13.53 35.17 -50.99
N MET A 591 -13.15 36.43 -50.73
CA MET A 591 -13.60 37.14 -49.53
C MET A 591 -15.11 37.42 -49.55
N GLN A 592 -15.67 37.80 -50.69
CA GLN A 592 -17.11 38.00 -50.85
C GLN A 592 -17.89 36.69 -50.70
N ILE A 593 -17.35 35.57 -51.20
CA ILE A 593 -17.95 34.23 -51.00
C ILE A 593 -18.00 33.87 -49.52
N VAL A 594 -16.92 34.12 -48.78
CA VAL A 594 -16.89 33.87 -47.34
C VAL A 594 -17.94 34.70 -46.61
N GLU A 595 -18.15 35.97 -46.99
CA GLU A 595 -19.21 36.79 -46.39
C GLU A 595 -20.61 36.26 -46.70
N ILE A 596 -20.88 35.84 -47.94
CA ILE A 596 -22.17 35.26 -48.34
C ILE A 596 -22.45 33.96 -47.57
N LEU A 597 -21.46 33.07 -47.48
CA LEU A 597 -21.57 31.83 -46.71
C LEU A 597 -21.75 32.11 -45.21
N ASN A 598 -21.04 33.09 -44.65
CA ASN A 598 -21.18 33.46 -43.25
C ASN A 598 -22.58 34.01 -42.95
N ASP A 599 -23.13 34.86 -43.81
CA ASP A 599 -24.49 35.42 -43.63
C ASP A 599 -25.56 34.31 -43.75
N LEU A 600 -25.40 33.38 -44.70
CA LEU A 600 -26.25 32.19 -44.82
C LEU A 600 -26.17 31.30 -43.57
N TYR A 601 -24.96 30.92 -43.15
CA TYR A 601 -24.76 30.05 -41.99
C TYR A 601 -25.20 30.71 -40.69
N THR A 602 -25.05 32.03 -40.54
CA THR A 602 -25.56 32.77 -39.38
C THR A 602 -27.09 32.71 -39.33
N CYS A 603 -27.77 32.83 -40.48
CA CYS A 603 -29.22 32.68 -40.56
C CYS A 603 -29.64 31.24 -40.21
N CYS A 604 -29.01 30.22 -40.80
CA CYS A 604 -29.30 28.82 -40.50
C CYS A 604 -29.03 28.46 -39.03
N ASP A 605 -27.90 28.90 -38.47
CA ASP A 605 -27.52 28.64 -37.07
C ASP A 605 -28.51 29.30 -36.10
N ALA A 606 -29.02 30.50 -36.42
CA ALA A 606 -30.07 31.14 -35.64
C ALA A 606 -31.39 30.34 -35.68
N ILE A 607 -31.78 29.83 -36.85
CA ILE A 607 -33.01 29.03 -36.99
C ILE A 607 -32.88 27.69 -36.24
N ILE A 608 -31.72 27.02 -36.33
CA ILE A 608 -31.46 25.74 -35.65
C ILE A 608 -31.63 25.84 -34.14
N SER A 609 -31.32 26.98 -33.54
CA SER A 609 -31.46 27.18 -32.09
C SER A 609 -32.90 26.96 -31.57
N TYR A 610 -33.91 27.06 -32.44
CA TYR A 610 -35.32 26.84 -32.10
C TYR A 610 -35.78 25.37 -32.22
N TYR A 611 -34.95 24.48 -32.77
CA TYR A 611 -35.32 23.09 -33.04
C TYR A 611 -34.35 22.12 -32.36
N ASN A 612 -34.84 20.93 -31.99
CA ASN A 612 -33.99 19.89 -31.39
C ASN A 612 -33.22 19.11 -32.47
N VAL A 613 -32.22 19.74 -33.07
CA VAL A 613 -31.42 19.20 -34.16
C VAL A 613 -29.93 19.48 -33.94
N TYR A 614 -29.07 18.61 -34.46
CA TYR A 614 -27.62 18.75 -34.37
C TYR A 614 -27.02 19.14 -35.73
N LYS A 615 -26.18 20.18 -35.72
CA LYS A 615 -25.40 20.62 -36.89
C LYS A 615 -24.17 19.75 -37.06
N VAL A 616 -24.03 19.12 -38.23
CA VAL A 616 -22.86 18.31 -38.59
C VAL A 616 -21.88 19.20 -39.37
N GLU A 617 -20.59 18.85 -39.36
CA GLU A 617 -19.60 19.55 -40.18
C GLU A 617 -20.00 19.58 -41.65
N THR A 618 -19.93 20.77 -42.26
CA THR A 618 -20.31 21.03 -43.65
C THR A 618 -19.16 20.74 -44.62
N ILE A 619 -19.46 20.21 -45.79
CA ILE A 619 -18.50 20.01 -46.89
C ILE A 619 -18.84 21.00 -48.00
N GLY A 620 -17.98 22.00 -48.22
CA GLY A 620 -18.20 23.02 -49.25
C GLY A 620 -19.34 23.98 -48.91
N ASP A 621 -20.28 24.13 -49.84
CA ASP A 621 -21.51 24.93 -49.78
C ASP A 621 -22.72 24.16 -49.22
N ALA A 622 -22.57 22.85 -48.98
CA ALA A 622 -23.63 22.02 -48.45
C ALA A 622 -23.76 22.14 -46.92
N TYR A 623 -24.97 22.44 -46.45
CA TYR A 623 -25.29 22.55 -45.03
C TYR A 623 -26.02 21.30 -44.54
N MET A 624 -25.45 20.62 -43.54
CA MET A 624 -25.92 19.32 -43.05
C MET A 624 -26.44 19.41 -41.61
N VAL A 625 -27.66 18.92 -41.39
CA VAL A 625 -28.31 18.90 -40.08
C VAL A 625 -28.95 17.55 -39.86
N VAL A 626 -28.96 17.07 -38.62
CA VAL A 626 -29.52 15.76 -38.30
C VAL A 626 -30.40 15.84 -37.05
N GLY A 627 -31.58 15.24 -37.13
CA GLY A 627 -32.49 15.04 -36.01
C GLY A 627 -32.44 13.60 -35.51
N GLY A 628 -32.63 13.44 -34.19
CA GLY A 628 -32.65 12.12 -33.53
C GLY A 628 -31.30 11.64 -32.99
N LEU A 629 -30.29 12.51 -33.03
CA LEU A 629 -28.96 12.32 -32.43
C LEU A 629 -28.39 13.66 -31.95
N PRO A 630 -27.45 13.66 -30.97
CA PRO A 630 -27.01 12.51 -30.18
C PRO A 630 -28.09 11.96 -29.23
N GLU A 631 -29.12 12.75 -28.94
CA GLU A 631 -30.27 12.32 -28.14
C GLU A 631 -31.36 11.74 -29.03
N ARG A 632 -31.82 10.52 -28.70
CA ARG A 632 -32.89 9.84 -29.43
C ARG A 632 -34.21 10.59 -29.24
N CYS A 633 -34.82 11.04 -30.34
CA CYS A 633 -36.06 11.81 -30.33
C CYS A 633 -37.11 11.19 -31.25
N ALA A 634 -38.27 10.80 -30.73
CA ALA A 634 -39.35 10.19 -31.54
C ALA A 634 -39.93 11.12 -32.63
N ARG A 635 -39.71 12.44 -32.49
CA ARG A 635 -40.18 13.48 -33.42
C ARG A 635 -39.07 13.97 -34.37
N HIS A 636 -37.95 13.26 -34.48
CA HIS A 636 -36.80 13.66 -35.28
C HIS A 636 -37.15 14.13 -36.70
N ALA A 637 -38.03 13.41 -37.41
CA ALA A 637 -38.46 13.77 -38.75
C ALA A 637 -39.25 15.08 -38.80
N ALA A 638 -40.14 15.31 -37.82
CA ALA A 638 -40.97 16.50 -37.73
C ALA A 638 -40.13 17.75 -37.43
N GLU A 639 -39.18 17.67 -36.49
CA GLU A 639 -38.27 18.78 -36.17
C GLU A 639 -37.45 19.21 -37.39
N VAL A 640 -36.92 18.24 -38.14
CA VAL A 640 -36.14 18.51 -39.36
C VAL A 640 -37.02 19.04 -40.51
N ALA A 641 -38.25 18.57 -40.66
CA ALA A 641 -39.17 19.05 -41.69
C ALA A 641 -39.60 20.50 -41.44
N SER A 642 -39.93 20.84 -40.18
CA SER A 642 -40.27 22.21 -39.80
C SER A 642 -39.07 23.16 -39.91
N LEU A 643 -37.87 22.70 -39.52
CA LEU A 643 -36.62 23.41 -39.79
C LEU A 643 -36.46 23.70 -41.29
N ALA A 644 -36.63 22.70 -42.14
CA ALA A 644 -36.45 22.84 -43.58
C ALA A 644 -37.40 23.88 -44.20
N LEU A 645 -38.67 23.88 -43.79
CA LEU A 645 -39.65 24.87 -44.23
C LEU A 645 -39.28 26.29 -43.77
N HIS A 646 -38.78 26.43 -42.54
CA HIS A 646 -38.37 27.72 -42.00
C HIS A 646 -37.11 28.26 -42.70
N VAL A 647 -36.10 27.41 -42.93
CA VAL A 647 -34.88 27.79 -43.67
C VAL A 647 -35.23 28.17 -45.12
N LEU A 648 -36.10 27.41 -45.78
CA LEU A 648 -36.53 27.68 -47.16
C LEU A 648 -37.21 29.05 -47.31
N ASP A 649 -38.00 29.48 -46.33
CA ASP A 649 -38.68 30.79 -46.32
C ASP A 649 -37.74 31.96 -45.94
N SER A 650 -36.78 31.72 -45.05
CA SER A 650 -35.89 32.76 -44.54
C SER A 650 -34.70 33.08 -45.45
N VAL A 651 -34.11 32.07 -46.10
CA VAL A 651 -32.88 32.25 -46.90
C VAL A 651 -33.03 33.24 -48.06
N PRO A 652 -34.12 33.23 -48.85
CA PRO A 652 -34.32 34.23 -49.91
C PRO A 652 -34.41 35.66 -49.39
N LYS A 653 -34.74 35.88 -48.11
CA LYS A 653 -34.87 37.21 -47.49
C LYS A 653 -33.51 37.84 -47.15
N ILE A 654 -32.42 37.06 -47.17
CA ILE A 654 -31.07 37.55 -46.89
C ILE A 654 -30.59 38.46 -48.04
N PRO A 655 -30.27 39.74 -47.79
CA PRO A 655 -29.77 40.63 -48.82
C PRO A 655 -28.30 40.30 -49.14
N MET A 656 -28.00 40.00 -50.41
CA MET A 656 -26.61 39.86 -50.87
C MET A 656 -26.00 41.26 -51.06
N ARG A 657 -25.19 41.70 -50.08
CA ARG A 657 -24.57 43.05 -50.06
C ARG A 657 -23.83 43.43 -51.35
N HIS A 658 -23.21 42.44 -52.00
CA HIS A 658 -22.40 42.64 -53.22
C HIS A 658 -23.19 42.41 -54.53
N MET A 659 -24.42 41.88 -54.47
CA MET A 659 -25.32 41.69 -55.61
C MET A 659 -26.80 41.86 -55.19
N PRO A 660 -27.27 43.09 -54.94
CA PRO A 660 -28.60 43.35 -54.39
C PRO A 660 -29.76 42.89 -55.30
N ALA A 661 -29.51 42.69 -56.59
CA ALA A 661 -30.52 42.21 -57.55
C ALA A 661 -30.68 40.67 -57.57
N SER A 662 -29.77 39.92 -56.96
CA SER A 662 -29.82 38.46 -56.93
C SER A 662 -30.27 37.98 -55.54
N ARG A 663 -31.07 36.91 -55.50
CA ARG A 663 -31.48 36.26 -54.24
C ARG A 663 -30.86 34.87 -54.15
N LEU A 664 -30.46 34.49 -52.94
CA LEU A 664 -29.99 33.13 -52.66
C LEU A 664 -31.17 32.17 -52.74
N HIS A 665 -31.01 31.15 -53.57
CA HIS A 665 -31.95 30.04 -53.64
C HIS A 665 -31.22 28.80 -53.17
N ILE A 666 -31.91 28.01 -52.36
CA ILE A 666 -31.40 26.74 -51.86
C ILE A 666 -32.28 25.60 -52.34
N ARG A 667 -31.70 24.42 -52.43
CA ARG A 667 -32.42 23.17 -52.59
C ARG A 667 -32.17 22.32 -51.35
N ILE A 668 -33.18 21.57 -50.94
CA ILE A 668 -33.15 20.80 -49.70
C ILE A 668 -33.53 19.35 -49.99
N GLY A 669 -32.75 18.41 -49.47
CA GLY A 669 -33.03 16.97 -49.48
C GLY A 669 -33.17 16.41 -48.06
N ILE A 670 -34.19 15.57 -47.84
CA ILE A 670 -34.45 14.95 -46.54
C ILE A 670 -34.67 13.44 -46.70
N HIS A 671 -33.92 12.65 -45.93
CA HIS A 671 -34.08 11.21 -45.84
C HIS A 671 -33.97 10.72 -44.40
N SER A 672 -34.68 9.63 -44.09
CA SER A 672 -34.72 9.03 -42.76
C SER A 672 -34.36 7.55 -42.85
N GLY A 673 -33.49 7.09 -41.96
CA GLY A 673 -32.98 5.73 -41.96
C GLY A 673 -31.96 5.48 -40.86
N GLN A 674 -31.42 4.27 -40.80
CA GLN A 674 -30.42 3.88 -39.79
C GLN A 674 -29.06 4.54 -40.05
N CYS A 675 -28.34 4.92 -39.00
CA CYS A 675 -26.96 5.41 -39.12
C CYS A 675 -26.13 5.08 -37.88
N ALA A 676 -24.82 4.98 -38.05
CA ALA A 676 -23.88 4.98 -36.94
C ALA A 676 -23.29 6.38 -36.76
N ALA A 677 -23.10 6.83 -35.51
CA ALA A 677 -22.44 8.09 -35.22
C ALA A 677 -21.32 7.89 -34.19
N GLY A 678 -20.23 8.65 -34.31
CA GLY A 678 -19.06 8.51 -33.44
C GLY A 678 -18.09 9.67 -33.55
N VAL A 679 -17.18 9.78 -32.58
CA VAL A 679 -16.13 10.80 -32.58
C VAL A 679 -14.90 10.28 -33.32
N VAL A 680 -14.45 11.01 -34.33
CA VAL A 680 -13.27 10.69 -35.14
C VAL A 680 -12.16 11.69 -34.86
N GLY A 681 -10.93 11.18 -34.69
CA GLY A 681 -9.72 11.99 -34.52
C GLY A 681 -9.37 12.28 -33.05
N VAL A 682 -8.07 12.22 -32.75
CA VAL A 682 -7.54 12.46 -31.38
C VAL A 682 -7.21 13.94 -31.15
N LYS A 683 -6.59 14.60 -32.12
CA LYS A 683 -6.18 16.02 -32.01
C LYS A 683 -7.30 17.01 -32.32
N MET A 684 -8.22 16.63 -33.21
CA MET A 684 -9.37 17.42 -33.62
C MET A 684 -10.58 16.48 -33.64
N PRO A 685 -11.22 16.24 -32.47
CA PRO A 685 -12.36 15.33 -32.38
C PRO A 685 -13.57 15.92 -33.12
N ARG A 686 -14.17 15.13 -34.01
CA ARG A 686 -15.34 15.52 -34.81
C ARG A 686 -16.43 14.48 -34.64
N TYR A 687 -17.67 14.92 -34.42
CA TYR A 687 -18.81 14.02 -34.37
C TYR A 687 -19.29 13.71 -35.79
N CYS A 688 -18.94 12.53 -36.30
CA CYS A 688 -19.20 12.12 -37.67
C CYS A 688 -20.31 11.07 -37.74
N LEU A 689 -21.04 11.08 -38.85
CA LEU A 689 -22.05 10.08 -39.17
C LEU A 689 -21.57 9.16 -40.29
N PHE A 690 -21.93 7.89 -40.17
CA PHE A 690 -21.62 6.85 -41.13
C PHE A 690 -22.88 6.06 -41.46
N GLY A 691 -23.08 5.79 -42.74
CA GLY A 691 -24.17 4.94 -43.19
C GLY A 691 -24.75 5.38 -44.53
N ASP A 692 -25.54 4.47 -45.10
CA ASP A 692 -26.22 4.67 -46.37
C ASP A 692 -27.21 5.84 -46.34
N THR A 693 -27.81 6.10 -45.17
CA THR A 693 -28.75 7.20 -44.95
C THR A 693 -28.15 8.58 -45.30
N VAL A 694 -26.87 8.81 -45.01
CA VAL A 694 -26.17 10.06 -45.35
C VAL A 694 -26.08 10.22 -46.87
N ASN A 695 -25.71 9.15 -47.58
CA ASN A 695 -25.59 9.15 -49.03
C ASN A 695 -26.95 9.35 -49.70
N THR A 696 -27.98 8.66 -49.23
CA THR A 696 -29.34 8.80 -49.77
C THR A 696 -29.89 10.21 -49.54
N ALA A 697 -29.65 10.83 -48.37
CA ALA A 697 -30.05 12.21 -48.11
C ALA A 697 -29.36 13.22 -49.05
N ALA A 698 -28.05 13.08 -49.27
CA ALA A 698 -27.32 13.90 -50.25
C ALA A 698 -27.83 13.71 -51.69
N ARG A 699 -28.31 12.50 -52.03
CA ARG A 699 -28.94 12.23 -53.33
C ARG A 699 -30.33 12.86 -53.45
N MET A 700 -31.12 12.92 -52.37
CA MET A 700 -32.39 13.68 -52.36
C MET A 700 -32.12 15.17 -52.58
N GLU A 701 -31.05 15.72 -52.02
CA GLU A 701 -30.69 17.12 -52.25
C GLU A 701 -30.30 17.34 -53.72
N SER A 702 -29.30 16.60 -54.22
CA SER A 702 -28.76 16.81 -55.58
C SER A 702 -29.75 16.52 -56.72
N SER A 703 -30.75 15.67 -56.49
CA SER A 703 -31.84 15.41 -57.44
C SER A 703 -33.05 16.33 -57.24
N GLY A 704 -32.98 17.23 -56.26
CA GLY A 704 -34.00 18.23 -55.95
C GLY A 704 -34.05 19.39 -56.96
N GLU A 705 -35.14 20.14 -56.90
CA GLU A 705 -35.32 21.36 -57.69
C GLU A 705 -35.04 22.60 -56.84
N PRO A 706 -34.62 23.71 -57.47
CA PRO A 706 -34.42 24.98 -56.77
C PRO A 706 -35.65 25.39 -55.95
N GLN A 707 -35.42 25.84 -54.73
CA GLN A 707 -36.45 26.35 -53.83
C GLN A 707 -37.53 25.32 -53.46
N LYS A 708 -37.20 24.02 -53.48
CA LYS A 708 -38.08 22.94 -53.05
C LYS A 708 -37.39 22.00 -52.06
N ILE A 709 -38.20 21.34 -51.24
CA ILE A 709 -37.77 20.32 -50.28
C ILE A 709 -38.12 18.94 -50.83
N HIS A 710 -37.11 18.19 -51.25
CA HIS A 710 -37.23 16.83 -51.77
C HIS A 710 -37.13 15.82 -50.64
N VAL A 711 -38.11 14.92 -50.56
CA VAL A 711 -38.26 13.99 -49.45
C VAL A 711 -38.37 12.56 -49.96
N SER A 712 -37.59 11.65 -49.36
CA SER A 712 -37.69 10.21 -49.62
C SER A 712 -39.02 9.60 -49.13
N ASN A 713 -39.39 8.42 -49.65
CA ASN A 713 -40.61 7.74 -49.21
C ASN A 713 -40.60 7.40 -47.70
N ASP A 714 -39.46 7.03 -47.14
CA ASP A 714 -39.34 6.66 -45.72
C ASP A 714 -39.64 7.86 -44.80
N THR A 715 -39.06 9.02 -45.10
CA THR A 715 -39.36 10.26 -44.38
C THR A 715 -40.83 10.65 -44.54
N TYR A 716 -41.42 10.48 -45.73
CA TYR A 716 -42.83 10.75 -45.96
C TYR A 716 -43.73 9.89 -45.06
N LEU A 717 -43.45 8.59 -44.93
CA LEU A 717 -44.22 7.69 -44.06
C LEU A 717 -44.14 8.12 -42.59
N LEU A 718 -42.94 8.53 -42.13
CA LEU A 718 -42.74 9.04 -40.77
C LEU A 718 -43.52 10.34 -40.53
N LEU A 719 -43.46 11.29 -41.45
CA LEU A 719 -44.16 12.57 -41.35
C LEU A 719 -45.68 12.40 -41.46
N LYS A 720 -46.15 11.47 -42.30
CA LYS A 720 -47.57 11.11 -42.42
C LYS A 720 -48.12 10.55 -41.11
N LYS A 721 -47.34 9.73 -40.39
CA LYS A 721 -47.70 9.23 -39.06
C LYS A 721 -47.83 10.35 -38.03
N HIS A 722 -47.00 11.39 -38.14
CA HIS A 722 -47.07 12.57 -37.28
C HIS A 722 -48.23 13.52 -37.65
N GLY A 723 -48.84 13.43 -38.84
CA GLY A 723 -49.91 14.34 -39.32
C GLY A 723 -49.39 15.72 -39.73
N GLY A 724 -50.25 16.67 -40.12
CA GLY A 724 -49.95 18.12 -40.19
C GLY A 724 -48.90 18.63 -41.20
N TYR A 725 -48.51 17.83 -42.19
CA TYR A 725 -47.57 18.21 -43.26
C TYR A 725 -48.21 17.97 -44.63
N HIS A 726 -48.01 18.91 -45.55
CA HIS A 726 -48.56 18.88 -46.90
C HIS A 726 -47.52 18.40 -47.90
N PHE A 727 -47.86 17.34 -48.66
CA PHE A 727 -46.97 16.75 -49.65
C PHE A 727 -47.57 16.77 -51.05
N ARG A 728 -46.71 16.89 -52.05
CA ARG A 728 -47.05 16.66 -53.46
C ARG A 728 -46.23 15.49 -53.99
N GLU A 729 -46.88 14.51 -54.59
CA GLU A 729 -46.18 13.37 -55.17
C GLU A 729 -45.32 13.82 -56.36
N ARG A 730 -44.04 13.40 -56.38
CA ARG A 730 -43.14 13.63 -57.52
C ARG A 730 -43.20 12.47 -58.53
N GLY A 731 -43.54 11.27 -58.05
CA GLY A 731 -43.52 10.03 -58.82
C GLY A 731 -42.24 9.22 -58.59
N ILE A 732 -41.99 8.26 -59.48
CA ILE A 732 -40.80 7.41 -59.47
C ILE A 732 -39.66 8.16 -60.15
N VAL A 733 -38.55 8.38 -59.43
CA VAL A 733 -37.37 9.08 -59.91
C VAL A 733 -36.18 8.14 -59.79
N ASN A 734 -35.36 8.05 -60.84
CA ASN A 734 -34.14 7.26 -60.81
C ASN A 734 -33.04 8.00 -60.04
N ILE A 735 -32.67 7.48 -58.87
CA ILE A 735 -31.68 8.05 -57.98
C ILE A 735 -30.36 7.31 -58.16
N LYS A 736 -29.29 8.06 -58.45
CA LYS A 736 -27.95 7.50 -58.73
C LYS A 736 -27.47 6.58 -57.60
N GLY A 737 -27.29 5.30 -57.92
CA GLY A 737 -26.83 4.27 -56.98
C GLY A 737 -27.92 3.63 -56.11
N LYS A 738 -29.18 4.06 -56.26
CA LYS A 738 -30.35 3.49 -55.57
C LYS A 738 -31.40 2.88 -56.51
N GLY A 739 -31.41 3.33 -57.77
CA GLY A 739 -32.41 2.92 -58.76
C GLY A 739 -33.68 3.76 -58.66
N GLU A 740 -34.78 3.20 -59.12
CA GLU A 740 -36.09 3.85 -59.14
C GLU A 740 -36.69 3.95 -57.72
N MET A 741 -36.89 5.18 -57.25
CA MET A 741 -37.46 5.46 -55.93
C MET A 741 -38.68 6.37 -56.04
N LYS A 742 -39.74 6.05 -55.31
CA LYS A 742 -40.88 6.96 -55.14
C LYS A 742 -40.49 8.10 -54.21
N THR A 743 -40.74 9.34 -54.62
CA THR A 743 -40.35 10.52 -53.82
C THR A 743 -41.43 11.60 -53.79
N TRP A 744 -41.28 12.54 -52.86
CA TRP A 744 -42.30 13.52 -52.51
C TRP A 744 -41.70 14.92 -52.37
N TRP A 745 -42.50 15.95 -52.66
CA TRP A 745 -42.20 17.34 -52.32
C TRP A 745 -42.91 17.71 -51.03
N LEU A 746 -42.18 18.24 -50.05
CA LEU A 746 -42.78 18.86 -48.88
C LEU A 746 -43.11 20.32 -49.22
N VAL A 747 -44.39 20.68 -49.16
CA VAL A 747 -44.91 21.98 -49.63
C VAL A 747 -45.20 22.92 -48.46
N GLY A 748 -45.62 22.39 -47.32
CA GLY A 748 -45.97 23.22 -46.17
C GLY A 748 -46.35 22.40 -44.94
N GLU A 749 -46.66 23.11 -43.87
CA GLU A 749 -47.10 22.57 -42.58
C GLU A 749 -48.26 23.41 -42.04
N ASP A 750 -49.09 22.83 -41.18
CA ASP A 750 -50.22 23.54 -40.57
C ASP A 750 -49.77 24.67 -39.63
N HIS A 751 -50.47 25.80 -39.68
CA HIS A 751 -50.13 27.02 -38.93
C HIS A 751 -50.11 26.83 -37.41
N GLU A 752 -50.99 25.99 -36.86
CA GLU A 752 -51.02 25.67 -35.42
C GLU A 752 -49.79 24.90 -34.97
N ARG A 753 -49.26 24.04 -35.85
CA ARG A 753 -48.09 23.23 -35.54
C ARG A 753 -46.82 24.07 -35.53
N ARG A 754 -46.67 24.97 -36.51
CA ARG A 754 -45.58 25.94 -36.56
C ARG A 754 -45.50 26.74 -35.26
N ARG A 755 -46.64 27.24 -34.76
CA ARG A 755 -46.74 28.01 -33.50
C ARG A 755 -46.34 27.19 -32.26
N ASN A 756 -46.78 25.93 -32.19
CA ASN A 756 -46.46 25.01 -31.09
C ASN A 756 -44.98 24.59 -31.02
N SER A 757 -44.25 24.61 -32.14
CA SER A 757 -42.80 24.36 -32.15
C SER A 757 -42.03 25.56 -31.59
N PHE A 758 -42.46 26.81 -31.89
CA PHE A 758 -41.83 28.03 -31.36
C PHE A 758 -42.04 28.22 -29.84
N SER A 759 -43.23 27.94 -29.32
CA SER A 759 -43.56 28.09 -27.89
C SER A 759 -42.74 27.14 -26.97
N ARG A 760 -42.25 26.02 -27.49
CA ARG A 760 -41.64 24.95 -26.67
C ARG A 760 -40.19 25.23 -26.23
N TYR A 761 -39.48 26.13 -26.92
CA TYR A 761 -38.06 26.43 -26.67
C TYR A 761 -37.82 27.87 -26.14
N GLN A 762 -38.86 28.68 -25.97
CA GLN A 762 -38.86 29.91 -25.17
C GLN A 762 -39.96 29.83 -24.11
N PRO A 763 -39.67 29.36 -22.87
CA PRO A 763 -40.58 29.59 -21.77
C PRO A 763 -40.45 31.06 -21.35
N GLY A 764 -41.37 31.94 -21.79
CA GLY A 764 -41.48 33.30 -21.22
C GLY A 764 -41.82 34.48 -22.14
N LEU A 765 -42.34 34.29 -23.35
CA LEU A 765 -42.76 35.40 -24.22
C LEU A 765 -44.21 35.24 -24.70
N ASP A 766 -45.13 35.09 -23.74
CA ASP A 766 -46.56 35.26 -24.00
C ASP A 766 -46.91 36.75 -23.91
N SER A 767 -46.62 37.51 -24.98
CA SER A 767 -47.31 38.74 -25.42
C SER A 767 -46.41 39.64 -26.26
N ILE A 768 -46.08 39.26 -27.50
CA ILE A 768 -45.75 40.25 -28.54
C ILE A 768 -46.45 39.80 -29.82
N GLU A 769 -47.37 40.65 -30.28
CA GLU A 769 -48.04 40.53 -31.56
C GLU A 769 -47.00 40.38 -32.69
N LEU A 770 -47.17 39.36 -33.51
CA LEU A 770 -46.43 39.18 -34.75
C LEU A 770 -46.86 40.25 -35.77
N GLU A 771 -46.30 41.45 -35.65
CA GLU A 771 -46.24 42.40 -36.77
C GLU A 771 -44.84 42.41 -37.39
N ASN A 772 -44.78 41.89 -38.62
CA ASN A 772 -44.02 42.42 -39.77
C ASN A 772 -42.75 43.28 -39.54
N GLU A 773 -41.79 42.88 -38.70
CA GLU A 773 -40.43 43.45 -38.77
C GLU A 773 -39.55 42.60 -39.71
N PRO A 774 -38.99 43.19 -40.79
CA PRO A 774 -38.04 42.49 -41.65
C PRO A 774 -36.76 42.19 -40.86
N TRP A 775 -36.17 41.01 -41.10
CA TRP A 775 -34.89 40.62 -40.51
C TRP A 775 -33.85 41.73 -40.64
N ARG A 776 -33.41 42.29 -39.50
CA ARG A 776 -32.24 43.17 -39.44
C ARG A 776 -31.03 42.35 -38.99
N PRO A 777 -29.88 42.44 -39.68
CA PRO A 777 -28.67 41.77 -39.22
C PRO A 777 -28.26 42.35 -37.84
N PRO A 778 -27.72 41.53 -36.93
CA PRO A 778 -27.12 42.05 -35.70
C PRO A 778 -25.99 43.02 -36.07
N GLU A 779 -25.92 44.18 -35.40
CA GLU A 779 -24.86 45.16 -35.60
C GLU A 779 -23.50 44.47 -35.41
N ARG A 780 -22.70 44.41 -36.49
CA ARG A 780 -21.31 43.94 -36.40
C ARG A 780 -20.57 44.90 -35.48
N SER A 781 -19.97 44.37 -34.40
CA SER A 781 -18.88 45.07 -33.72
C SER A 781 -17.81 45.41 -34.76
N ILE A 782 -17.55 46.69 -34.97
CA ILE A 782 -16.50 47.19 -35.87
C ILE A 782 -15.15 46.89 -35.20
N LEU A 783 -14.65 45.68 -35.36
CA LEU A 783 -13.28 45.31 -35.00
C LEU A 783 -12.67 44.61 -36.20
N ASN A 784 -11.68 45.27 -36.79
CA ASN A 784 -10.97 44.84 -37.98
C ASN A 784 -10.28 43.48 -37.73
N ILE A 785 -10.13 42.69 -38.80
CA ILE A 785 -9.42 41.39 -38.77
C ILE A 785 -8.00 41.50 -38.18
N ARG A 786 -7.36 42.67 -38.27
CA ARG A 786 -6.06 42.96 -37.62
C ARG A 786 -6.12 42.96 -36.09
N ASP A 787 -7.25 43.30 -35.49
CA ASP A 787 -7.41 43.38 -34.03
C ASP A 787 -7.75 42.02 -33.40
N ARG A 788 -8.38 41.12 -34.16
CA ARG A 788 -8.58 39.71 -33.76
C ARG A 788 -7.25 38.95 -33.60
N ALA A 789 -6.25 39.25 -34.43
CA ALA A 789 -4.92 38.67 -34.31
C ALA A 789 -4.12 39.22 -33.10
N ARG A 790 -4.40 40.45 -32.66
CA ARG A 790 -3.79 41.03 -31.44
C ARG A 790 -4.39 40.48 -30.16
N LEU A 791 -5.67 40.12 -30.14
CA LEU A 791 -6.33 39.51 -28.97
C LEU A 791 -5.91 38.04 -28.70
N SER A 792 -5.22 37.40 -29.65
CA SER A 792 -4.61 36.07 -29.48
C SER A 792 -3.23 36.11 -28.79
N CYS A 793 -2.63 37.29 -28.62
CA CYS A 793 -1.37 37.47 -27.92
C CYS A 793 -1.60 38.43 -26.75
N GLY A 794 -1.65 37.88 -25.54
CA GLY A 794 -1.91 38.63 -24.31
C GLY A 794 -0.99 39.84 -24.14
N SER A 795 -1.60 40.97 -23.79
CA SER A 795 -0.95 42.23 -23.43
C SER A 795 -0.09 42.06 -22.18
N VAL A 796 1.23 42.16 -22.35
CA VAL A 796 2.18 42.49 -21.29
C VAL A 796 2.14 44.00 -21.09
N SER A 797 1.84 44.45 -19.87
CA SER A 797 1.87 45.85 -19.47
C SER A 797 3.30 46.39 -19.44
N PHE A 798 3.49 47.54 -20.07
CA PHE A 798 4.75 48.28 -20.19
C PHE A 798 5.19 48.97 -18.90
N GLY A 799 6.51 49.01 -18.66
CA GLY A 799 7.21 49.85 -17.69
C GLY A 799 8.68 50.08 -18.08
N SER A 800 8.90 51.05 -18.98
CA SER A 800 10.06 51.94 -19.17
C SER A 800 11.51 51.44 -19.00
N ALA A 801 12.30 51.45 -20.11
CA ALA A 801 13.46 52.35 -20.30
C ALA A 801 14.18 52.15 -21.67
N LEU A 802 14.14 53.20 -22.50
CA LEU A 802 15.16 53.74 -23.42
C LEU A 802 16.23 52.81 -24.04
N SER A 803 16.17 52.57 -25.35
CA SER A 803 17.19 52.94 -26.37
C SER A 803 16.97 52.18 -27.71
N SER A 804 16.90 52.94 -28.81
CA SER A 804 16.85 52.52 -30.23
C SER A 804 18.25 52.10 -30.76
N PRO A 805 18.47 51.73 -32.05
CA PRO A 805 17.58 51.31 -33.16
C PRO A 805 18.07 50.05 -33.97
N GLY A 806 17.21 49.43 -34.81
CA GLY A 806 17.62 48.48 -35.87
C GLY A 806 16.49 47.59 -36.43
N PRO A 807 16.44 47.27 -37.75
CA PRO A 807 15.18 47.03 -38.49
C PRO A 807 14.67 45.57 -38.52
N PRO A 808 13.40 45.31 -38.91
CA PRO A 808 12.85 43.98 -39.07
C PRO A 808 13.07 43.43 -40.49
N ALA A 809 13.52 42.19 -40.60
CA ALA A 809 13.54 41.45 -41.86
C ALA A 809 12.65 40.20 -41.74
N CYS A 810 11.68 40.10 -42.66
CA CYS A 810 10.89 38.91 -42.95
C CYS A 810 11.78 37.74 -43.39
N ALA A 811 11.42 36.51 -43.02
CA ALA A 811 11.79 35.32 -43.78
C ALA A 811 10.69 34.26 -43.69
N CYS A 812 10.10 33.97 -44.85
CA CYS A 812 9.14 32.92 -45.14
C CYS A 812 9.78 31.53 -44.95
N PHE A 813 9.04 30.56 -44.41
CA PHE A 813 9.40 29.14 -44.49
C PHE A 813 8.53 28.44 -45.53
N VAL A 814 9.18 28.00 -46.60
CA VAL A 814 8.67 27.15 -47.68
C VAL A 814 8.89 25.68 -47.29
N PRO A 815 7.94 24.75 -47.50
CA PRO A 815 8.21 23.32 -47.35
C PRO A 815 8.78 22.73 -48.65
N PRO A 816 9.72 21.76 -48.59
CA PRO A 816 10.23 21.11 -49.79
C PRO A 816 9.23 20.04 -50.30
N ARG A 817 9.00 20.07 -51.61
CA ARG A 817 8.47 18.96 -52.41
C ARG A 817 9.65 18.15 -52.92
N ASP A 818 9.50 16.82 -52.95
CA ASP A 818 9.94 16.03 -54.09
C ASP A 818 8.99 14.84 -54.29
N HIS A 819 8.64 14.62 -55.56
CA HIS A 819 7.77 13.57 -56.10
C HIS A 819 8.60 12.34 -56.49
N HIS A 820 8.00 11.14 -56.55
CA HIS A 820 7.95 10.27 -57.74
C HIS A 820 7.24 8.91 -57.48
N SER A 821 6.07 8.73 -58.14
CA SER A 821 5.57 7.56 -58.90
C SER A 821 5.75 6.09 -58.45
N ALA A 822 4.63 5.45 -58.06
CA ALA A 822 3.98 4.15 -58.47
C ALA A 822 4.80 2.83 -58.74
N PRO A 823 4.19 1.61 -58.84
CA PRO A 823 2.99 0.98 -58.23
C PRO A 823 3.20 -0.48 -57.66
N VAL A 824 2.13 -1.06 -57.10
CA VAL A 824 1.73 -2.48 -56.85
C VAL A 824 2.65 -3.64 -57.33
N VAL A 825 2.88 -4.65 -56.46
CA VAL A 825 2.76 -6.13 -56.70
C VAL A 825 3.04 -6.93 -55.39
N SER A 826 2.28 -8.01 -55.18
CA SER A 826 2.37 -9.03 -54.11
C SER A 826 3.46 -10.09 -54.34
N PHE A 827 3.99 -10.75 -53.28
CA PHE A 827 3.93 -12.21 -53.02
C PHE A 827 4.79 -12.64 -51.81
N CYS A 828 4.42 -13.83 -51.31
CA CYS A 828 4.82 -14.71 -50.20
C CYS A 828 6.29 -14.90 -49.74
N GLU A 829 6.37 -15.45 -48.50
CA GLU A 829 7.36 -16.37 -47.87
C GLU A 829 8.81 -15.86 -47.72
N GLU A 830 9.55 -16.05 -46.62
CA GLU A 830 9.60 -17.09 -45.56
C GLU A 830 9.45 -16.56 -44.12
#